data_AF-A0A9E0MMX9-F1
#
_entry.id   AF-A0A9E0MMX9-F1
#
_cell.length_a   1.000
_cell.length_b   1.000
_cell.length_c   1.000
_cell.angle_alpha   90.00
_cell.angle_beta   90.00
_cell.angle_gamma   90.00
#
_symmetry.space_group_name_H-M   'P 1'
#
loop_
_entity.id
_entity.type
_entity.pdbx_description
1 polymer ?
#
loop_
_entity_poly.entity_id
_entity_poly.type
_entity_poly.pdbx_seq_one_letter_code
_entity_poly.pdbx_strand_id
1 'polypeptide(L)'
;MSLTTWAAVGLSLLLVCRSTTAPRADDESDRRRYLADIESKLGSAASELSGFESDSDAGDLDDARNYIREVESLVDRLDDVKGDDSQAKEVASRYPRYVTDWYEAAGYLRQLKDKQRVAAGYVTSCKAWDEAMRERARTAKDAPNAAEELSSFAKSVGRQGEDLLNDARRLRDQLEDAADEVDDFSVSDGGWSKVTDVTRRSGDAMWRGWDRDYQDAVKACEQVVRRERHSAIEEALGRLANNTAGRAELRKRLGEMLALIADRVNDVDSHSSESNVTGAIELTREVGSLLERLRSAQGDDAEAKRIAAEWPAWNEELRVALEGLREAKRRQRGTDEGASKCQAAERELQELIKTILSTPTRHAGGAAELTAYGNRLRSEWQPRLEKAEQGDRELRQGHQVAVAFRRDDGPWRAIRDRLESSANDILNHWKTNYGAAVAACGPLARGPENPDLAAALTQLGRDLSSVSQKSGAFYAELRDWEAEIRTLRDWSARDVEDIRQAFCRAPDAGEYEEVYAVADRWASQLNSKYGTIAGRAGQLKNAADDLIGRGRSRDRMEKVKARIDATMSSLDKVRAHQLQGANNPLLKAYASYGQAEHGRRQGSCDAKEILIQGDCDNPHPKRTDCKLDCMRGCTVVEIKPDSQEDLGFRQANAYRTALIRKYERDKDAMFRGSLSYFAQCVSNGRLVLDVNVDDYPFCAGITAETLVAPVPEPAVAAEAGE
;
A
#
# COMPACT_ATOMS: atom_id res chain seq x y z
N MET A 1 -44.25 36.94 23.30
CA MET A 1 -43.76 37.32 21.97
C MET A 1 -44.62 36.55 20.97
N SER A 2 -45.74 37.16 20.56
CA SER A 2 -45.92 37.91 19.30
C SER A 2 -46.37 36.94 18.18
N LEU A 3 -47.68 36.88 17.88
CA LEU A 3 -48.42 37.75 16.92
C LEU A 3 -48.03 37.37 15.47
N THR A 4 -48.91 37.13 14.48
CA THR A 4 -50.24 37.67 14.12
C THR A 4 -50.86 36.72 13.06
N THR A 5 -52.14 36.31 13.13
CA THR A 5 -53.37 36.99 12.64
C THR A 5 -53.36 37.31 11.13
N TRP A 6 -54.30 36.74 10.36
CA TRP A 6 -55.31 37.46 9.55
C TRP A 6 -56.46 36.49 9.21
N ALA A 7 -57.68 36.98 9.42
CA ALA A 7 -58.95 36.34 9.12
C ALA A 7 -59.57 36.99 7.88
N ALA A 8 -60.38 36.24 7.12
CA ALA A 8 -61.48 36.80 6.35
C ALA A 8 -62.53 35.71 6.05
N VAL A 9 -63.77 36.07 6.37
CA VAL A 9 -65.02 35.34 6.19
C VAL A 9 -65.50 35.49 4.74
N GLY A 10 -66.11 34.45 4.18
CA GLY A 10 -66.89 34.50 2.95
C GLY A 10 -67.95 33.40 2.93
N LEU A 11 -69.17 33.75 3.35
CA LEU A 11 -70.37 32.92 3.19
C LEU A 11 -70.90 33.10 1.76
N SER A 12 -71.06 32.02 0.99
CA SER A 12 -71.93 31.99 -0.19
C SER A 12 -72.34 30.55 -0.51
N LEU A 13 -73.65 30.33 -0.44
CA LEU A 13 -74.37 29.20 -1.00
C LEU A 13 -74.07 29.09 -2.51
N LEU A 14 -73.76 27.89 -3.01
CA LEU A 14 -74.02 27.47 -4.38
C LEU A 14 -74.12 25.93 -4.44
N LEU A 15 -75.28 25.45 -4.90
CA LEU A 15 -75.54 24.11 -5.43
C LEU A 15 -74.49 23.74 -6.50
N VAL A 16 -74.21 22.44 -6.67
CA VAL A 16 -74.28 21.68 -7.95
C VAL A 16 -73.61 20.28 -7.84
N CYS A 17 -74.42 19.26 -8.13
CA CYS A 17 -74.15 17.87 -8.57
C CYS A 17 -73.35 16.87 -7.70
N ARG A 18 -74.06 16.16 -6.81
CA ARG A 18 -73.85 14.71 -6.64
C ARG A 18 -74.41 14.01 -7.89
N SER A 19 -73.56 13.44 -8.74
CA SER A 19 -74.01 12.41 -9.70
C SER A 19 -74.18 11.10 -8.93
N THR A 20 -75.31 10.96 -8.24
CA THR A 20 -75.89 9.64 -7.98
C THR A 20 -76.35 9.11 -9.33
N THR A 21 -75.49 8.37 -10.02
CA THR A 21 -75.94 7.44 -11.06
C THR A 21 -76.77 6.40 -10.34
N ALA A 22 -78.09 6.60 -10.28
CA ALA A 22 -79.01 5.52 -10.01
C ALA A 22 -78.65 4.40 -11.01
N PRO A 23 -78.38 3.16 -10.57
CA PRO A 23 -78.20 2.05 -11.49
C PRO A 23 -79.40 2.02 -12.42
N ARG A 24 -79.17 1.91 -13.73
CA ARG A 24 -80.28 1.68 -14.66
C ARG A 24 -80.91 0.34 -14.28
N ALA A 25 -82.22 0.18 -14.47
CA ALA A 25 -82.91 -1.07 -14.15
C ALA A 25 -82.27 -2.30 -14.84
N ASP A 26 -81.62 -2.08 -15.98
CA ASP A 26 -80.84 -3.09 -16.71
C ASP A 26 -79.61 -3.55 -15.90
N ASP A 27 -78.89 -2.65 -15.22
CA ASP A 27 -77.67 -2.98 -14.47
C ASP A 27 -77.96 -3.91 -13.28
N GLU A 28 -79.11 -3.79 -12.62
CA GLU A 28 -79.48 -4.66 -11.49
C GLU A 28 -79.92 -6.06 -11.95
N SER A 29 -80.68 -6.14 -13.05
CA SER A 29 -81.06 -7.41 -13.67
C SER A 29 -79.81 -8.17 -14.16
N ASP A 30 -78.87 -7.45 -14.79
CA ASP A 30 -77.63 -8.02 -15.31
C ASP A 30 -76.72 -8.53 -14.18
N ARG A 31 -76.56 -7.78 -13.08
CA ARG A 31 -75.81 -8.25 -11.89
C ARG A 31 -76.33 -9.57 -11.35
N ARG A 32 -77.65 -9.70 -11.12
CA ARG A 32 -78.24 -10.93 -10.56
C ARG A 32 -78.05 -12.11 -11.51
N ARG A 33 -78.18 -11.86 -12.82
CA ARG A 33 -77.95 -12.87 -13.85
C ARG A 33 -76.51 -13.35 -13.84
N TYR A 34 -75.53 -12.45 -13.85
CA TYR A 34 -74.11 -12.83 -13.83
C TYR A 34 -73.73 -13.60 -12.56
N LEU A 35 -74.20 -13.20 -11.38
CA LEU A 35 -73.96 -13.95 -10.14
C LEU A 35 -74.53 -15.37 -10.19
N ALA A 36 -75.73 -15.56 -10.76
CA ALA A 36 -76.34 -16.89 -10.91
C ALA A 36 -75.60 -17.75 -11.96
N ASP A 37 -75.19 -17.15 -13.08
CA ASP A 37 -74.43 -17.83 -14.14
C ASP A 37 -73.05 -18.26 -13.61
N ILE A 38 -72.37 -17.43 -12.81
CA ILE A 38 -71.10 -17.77 -12.16
C ILE A 38 -71.24 -19.01 -11.26
N GLU A 39 -72.24 -19.03 -10.37
CA GLU A 39 -72.46 -20.18 -9.47
C GLU A 39 -72.85 -21.45 -10.23
N SER A 40 -73.62 -21.32 -11.31
CA SER A 40 -73.97 -22.42 -12.20
C SER A 40 -72.71 -23.02 -12.87
N LYS A 41 -71.82 -22.17 -13.39
CA LYS A 41 -70.58 -22.60 -14.05
C LYS A 41 -69.57 -23.22 -13.09
N LEU A 42 -69.46 -22.71 -11.86
CA LEU A 42 -68.69 -23.35 -10.79
C LEU A 42 -69.27 -24.73 -10.44
N GLY A 43 -70.60 -24.87 -10.43
CA GLY A 43 -71.27 -26.15 -10.26
C GLY A 43 -70.96 -27.15 -11.38
N SER A 44 -70.97 -26.69 -12.64
CA SER A 44 -70.58 -27.52 -13.79
C SER A 44 -69.11 -27.93 -13.73
N ALA A 45 -68.18 -27.01 -13.42
CA ALA A 45 -66.77 -27.35 -13.25
C ALA A 45 -66.54 -28.40 -12.16
N ALA A 46 -67.21 -28.28 -11.01
CA ALA A 46 -67.14 -29.29 -9.95
C ALA A 46 -67.74 -30.65 -10.36
N SER A 47 -68.76 -30.65 -11.24
CA SER A 47 -69.37 -31.87 -11.76
C SER A 47 -68.44 -32.63 -12.71
N GLU A 48 -67.74 -31.93 -13.59
CA GLU A 48 -66.77 -32.56 -14.51
C GLU A 48 -65.60 -33.17 -13.75
N LEU A 49 -65.09 -32.48 -12.72
CA LEU A 49 -63.98 -33.02 -11.91
C LEU A 49 -64.39 -34.21 -11.03
N SER A 50 -65.69 -34.49 -10.87
CA SER A 50 -66.20 -35.51 -9.96
C SER A 50 -66.04 -36.91 -10.57
N GLY A 51 -65.10 -37.70 -10.04
CA GLY A 51 -64.79 -39.04 -10.55
C GLY A 51 -63.63 -39.06 -11.54
N PHE A 52 -63.04 -37.89 -11.81
CA PHE A 52 -61.92 -37.67 -12.73
C PHE A 52 -60.75 -38.63 -12.52
N GLU A 53 -60.49 -39.08 -11.28
CA GLU A 53 -59.43 -40.04 -10.98
C GLU A 53 -59.64 -41.41 -11.67
N SER A 54 -60.88 -41.77 -12.00
CA SER A 54 -61.25 -43.06 -12.58
C SER A 54 -61.18 -43.08 -14.10
N ASP A 55 -61.14 -41.92 -14.75
CA ASP A 55 -61.21 -41.83 -16.21
C ASP A 55 -59.92 -42.23 -16.92
N SER A 56 -59.99 -42.45 -18.23
CA SER A 56 -58.83 -42.84 -19.03
C SER A 56 -57.95 -41.67 -19.48
N ASP A 57 -58.47 -40.45 -19.48
CA ASP A 57 -57.81 -39.28 -20.03
C ASP A 57 -58.12 -38.01 -19.21
N ALA A 58 -57.61 -36.86 -19.67
CA ALA A 58 -57.74 -35.57 -19.00
C ALA A 58 -58.96 -34.75 -19.49
N GLY A 59 -59.91 -35.37 -20.21
CA GLY A 59 -61.03 -34.68 -20.86
C GLY A 59 -61.87 -33.84 -19.89
N ASP A 60 -62.28 -34.43 -18.78
CA ASP A 60 -63.18 -33.74 -17.83
C ASP A 60 -62.48 -32.55 -17.13
N LEU A 61 -61.15 -32.61 -16.96
CA LEU A 61 -60.38 -31.47 -16.48
C LEU A 61 -60.36 -30.32 -17.52
N ASP A 62 -60.24 -30.64 -18.81
CA ASP A 62 -60.27 -29.63 -19.86
C ASP A 62 -61.66 -28.99 -19.99
N ASP A 63 -62.74 -29.76 -19.77
CA ASP A 63 -64.11 -29.24 -19.69
C ASP A 63 -64.34 -28.38 -18.45
N ALA A 64 -63.84 -28.80 -17.28
CA ALA A 64 -63.83 -27.96 -16.08
C ALA A 64 -63.10 -26.63 -16.32
N ARG A 65 -61.95 -26.66 -17.01
CA ARG A 65 -61.20 -25.43 -17.36
C ARG A 65 -61.99 -24.53 -18.29
N ASN A 66 -62.76 -25.08 -19.22
CA ASN A 66 -63.63 -24.30 -20.09
C ASN A 66 -64.72 -23.58 -19.26
N TYR A 67 -65.34 -24.27 -18.30
CA TYR A 67 -66.32 -23.63 -17.40
C TYR A 67 -65.71 -22.55 -16.51
N ILE A 68 -64.47 -22.73 -16.02
CA ILE A 68 -63.80 -21.68 -15.24
C ILE A 68 -63.39 -20.47 -16.11
N ARG A 69 -63.06 -20.64 -17.40
CA ARG A 69 -62.90 -19.49 -18.33
C ARG A 69 -64.20 -18.72 -18.50
N GLU A 70 -65.33 -19.43 -18.54
CA GLU A 70 -66.63 -18.77 -18.59
C GLU A 70 -66.91 -18.00 -17.28
N VAL A 71 -66.53 -18.55 -16.12
CA VAL A 71 -66.58 -17.83 -14.83
C VAL A 71 -65.74 -16.55 -14.89
N GLU A 72 -64.50 -16.62 -15.35
CA GLU A 72 -63.61 -15.47 -15.52
C GLU A 72 -64.27 -14.37 -16.39
N SER A 73 -64.80 -14.75 -17.56
CA SER A 73 -65.49 -13.80 -18.44
C SER A 73 -66.75 -13.20 -17.82
N LEU A 74 -67.49 -13.97 -17.00
CA LEU A 74 -68.67 -13.47 -16.29
C LEU A 74 -68.31 -12.55 -15.13
N VAL A 75 -67.20 -12.83 -14.44
CA VAL A 75 -66.64 -11.98 -13.37
C VAL A 75 -66.20 -10.63 -13.92
N ASP A 76 -65.54 -10.60 -15.09
CA ASP A 76 -65.15 -9.35 -15.76
C ASP A 76 -66.38 -8.51 -16.13
N ARG A 77 -67.42 -9.14 -16.72
CA ARG A 77 -68.68 -8.45 -17.04
C ARG A 77 -69.42 -7.97 -15.78
N LEU A 78 -69.36 -8.74 -14.70
CA LEU A 78 -69.92 -8.36 -13.41
C LEU A 78 -69.17 -7.14 -12.86
N ASP A 79 -67.86 -7.04 -13.05
CA ASP A 79 -67.04 -5.91 -12.61
C ASP A 79 -67.52 -4.57 -13.21
N ASP A 80 -67.88 -4.58 -14.50
CA ASP A 80 -68.39 -3.42 -15.24
C ASP A 80 -69.76 -2.93 -14.72
N VAL A 81 -70.60 -3.83 -14.19
CA VAL A 81 -71.99 -3.53 -13.77
C VAL A 81 -72.22 -3.61 -12.25
N LYS A 82 -71.19 -3.93 -11.45
CA LYS A 82 -71.29 -4.21 -10.00
C LYS A 82 -71.93 -3.08 -9.18
N GLY A 83 -71.83 -1.83 -9.64
CA GLY A 83 -72.45 -0.67 -8.98
C GLY A 83 -72.09 -0.60 -7.49
N ASP A 84 -73.09 -0.43 -6.62
CA ASP A 84 -72.92 -0.44 -5.16
C ASP A 84 -73.26 -1.77 -4.46
N ASP A 85 -73.55 -2.82 -5.23
CA ASP A 85 -73.91 -4.14 -4.69
C ASP A 85 -72.69 -4.80 -4.02
N SER A 86 -72.81 -5.10 -2.72
CA SER A 86 -71.70 -5.65 -1.93
C SER A 86 -71.28 -7.04 -2.37
N GLN A 87 -72.24 -7.88 -2.78
CA GLN A 87 -71.96 -9.25 -3.23
C GLN A 87 -71.28 -9.23 -4.59
N ALA A 88 -71.76 -8.40 -5.52
CA ALA A 88 -71.12 -8.23 -6.83
C ALA A 88 -69.70 -7.68 -6.69
N LYS A 89 -69.47 -6.71 -5.79
CA LYS A 89 -68.11 -6.20 -5.50
C LYS A 89 -67.19 -7.27 -4.91
N GLU A 90 -67.70 -8.12 -4.03
CA GLU A 90 -66.93 -9.19 -3.40
C GLU A 90 -66.50 -10.25 -4.43
N VAL A 91 -67.45 -10.72 -5.25
CA VAL A 91 -67.19 -11.68 -6.34
C VAL A 91 -66.21 -11.09 -7.34
N ALA A 92 -66.48 -9.88 -7.86
CA ALA A 92 -65.64 -9.23 -8.85
C ALA A 92 -64.21 -8.95 -8.33
N SER A 93 -64.05 -8.72 -7.03
CA SER A 93 -62.74 -8.49 -6.41
C SER A 93 -61.97 -9.77 -6.08
N ARG A 94 -62.63 -10.85 -5.67
CA ARG A 94 -61.95 -12.05 -5.14
C ARG A 94 -61.81 -13.16 -6.17
N TYR A 95 -62.82 -13.37 -6.99
CA TYR A 95 -62.87 -14.52 -7.90
C TYR A 95 -61.76 -14.52 -8.96
N PRO A 96 -61.25 -13.37 -9.48
CA PRO A 96 -60.11 -13.40 -10.40
C PRO A 96 -58.87 -14.09 -9.81
N ARG A 97 -58.65 -13.92 -8.49
CA ARG A 97 -57.58 -14.63 -7.79
C ARG A 97 -57.91 -16.12 -7.67
N TYR A 98 -59.12 -16.48 -7.26
CA TYR A 98 -59.52 -17.89 -7.14
C TYR A 98 -59.42 -18.65 -8.47
N VAL A 99 -59.77 -17.99 -9.59
CA VAL A 99 -59.59 -18.51 -10.96
C VAL A 99 -58.12 -18.79 -11.23
N THR A 100 -57.24 -17.85 -10.90
CA THR A 100 -55.79 -17.98 -11.10
C THR A 100 -55.24 -19.13 -10.27
N ASP A 101 -55.53 -19.15 -8.97
CA ASP A 101 -55.09 -20.17 -8.02
C ASP A 101 -55.61 -21.57 -8.43
N TRP A 102 -56.83 -21.66 -8.96
CA TRP A 102 -57.37 -22.92 -9.47
C TRP A 102 -56.70 -23.38 -10.77
N TYR A 103 -56.35 -22.48 -11.70
CA TYR A 103 -55.64 -22.90 -12.93
C TYR A 103 -54.28 -23.50 -12.64
N GLU A 104 -53.60 -22.99 -11.60
CA GLU A 104 -52.35 -23.55 -11.11
C GLU A 104 -52.57 -24.97 -10.58
N ALA A 105 -53.52 -25.14 -9.66
CA ALA A 105 -53.91 -26.45 -9.13
C ALA A 105 -54.37 -27.43 -10.23
N ALA A 106 -55.15 -26.97 -11.20
CA ALA A 106 -55.58 -27.75 -12.36
C ALA A 106 -54.38 -28.20 -13.22
N GLY A 107 -53.32 -27.39 -13.32
CA GLY A 107 -52.08 -27.77 -13.98
C GLY A 107 -51.41 -28.97 -13.32
N TYR A 108 -51.29 -28.95 -11.99
CA TYR A 108 -50.75 -30.06 -11.21
C TYR A 108 -51.66 -31.29 -11.22
N LEU A 109 -52.97 -31.10 -11.18
CA LEU A 109 -53.95 -32.18 -11.32
C LEU A 109 -53.81 -32.90 -12.67
N ARG A 110 -53.53 -32.16 -13.75
CA ARG A 110 -53.22 -32.75 -15.07
C ARG A 110 -51.94 -33.59 -15.04
N GLN A 111 -50.89 -33.08 -14.38
CA GLN A 111 -49.63 -33.81 -14.25
C GLN A 111 -49.82 -35.14 -13.52
N LEU A 112 -50.61 -35.17 -12.44
CA LEU A 112 -51.00 -36.41 -11.76
C LEU A 112 -51.69 -37.38 -12.71
N LYS A 113 -52.66 -36.89 -13.50
CA LYS A 113 -53.42 -37.72 -14.45
C LYS A 113 -52.54 -38.35 -15.52
N ASP A 114 -51.70 -37.54 -16.16
CA ASP A 114 -50.81 -37.99 -17.25
C ASP A 114 -49.82 -39.07 -16.80
N LYS A 115 -49.52 -39.13 -15.49
CA LYS A 115 -48.55 -40.06 -14.90
C LYS A 115 -49.18 -41.18 -14.08
N GLN A 116 -50.49 -41.17 -13.88
CA GLN A 116 -51.23 -42.08 -13.00
C GLN A 116 -50.92 -43.57 -13.26
N ARG A 117 -50.71 -43.96 -14.53
CA ARG A 117 -50.50 -45.37 -14.92
C ARG A 117 -49.04 -45.78 -15.11
N VAL A 118 -48.09 -44.86 -14.93
CA VAL A 118 -46.66 -45.14 -15.19
C VAL A 118 -46.11 -46.16 -14.18
N ALA A 119 -46.53 -46.06 -12.91
CA ALA A 119 -46.05 -46.96 -11.85
C ALA A 119 -46.37 -48.44 -12.09
N ALA A 120 -47.55 -48.76 -12.63
CA ALA A 120 -47.91 -50.13 -13.03
C ALA A 120 -46.96 -50.73 -14.08
N GLY A 121 -46.40 -49.88 -14.96
CA GLY A 121 -45.38 -50.28 -15.94
C GLY A 121 -44.06 -50.69 -15.28
N TYR A 122 -43.72 -50.09 -14.14
CA TYR A 122 -42.51 -50.45 -13.38
C TYR A 122 -42.64 -51.85 -12.78
N VAL A 123 -43.78 -52.17 -12.17
CA VAL A 123 -44.07 -53.51 -11.63
C VAL A 123 -43.87 -54.58 -12.70
N THR A 124 -44.40 -54.34 -13.90
CA THR A 124 -44.32 -55.27 -15.03
C THR A 124 -42.87 -55.51 -15.47
N SER A 125 -42.09 -54.43 -15.56
CA SER A 125 -40.67 -54.49 -15.95
C SER A 125 -39.84 -55.26 -14.93
N CYS A 126 -40.02 -54.97 -13.64
CA CYS A 126 -39.33 -55.66 -12.54
C CYS A 126 -39.60 -57.17 -12.55
N LYS A 127 -40.86 -57.59 -12.73
CA LYS A 127 -41.23 -59.02 -12.80
C LYS A 127 -40.60 -59.71 -14.01
N ALA A 128 -40.56 -59.05 -15.17
CA ALA A 128 -39.93 -59.60 -16.37
C ALA A 128 -38.41 -59.79 -16.18
N TRP A 129 -37.74 -58.85 -15.51
CA TRP A 129 -36.32 -58.95 -15.20
C TRP A 129 -35.99 -60.04 -14.17
N ASP A 130 -36.81 -60.20 -13.13
CA ASP A 130 -36.66 -61.29 -12.16
C ASP A 130 -36.73 -62.66 -12.85
N GLU A 131 -37.73 -62.85 -13.73
CA GLU A 131 -37.87 -64.10 -14.49
C GLU A 131 -36.69 -64.33 -15.44
N ALA A 132 -36.22 -63.27 -16.11
CA ALA A 132 -35.05 -63.35 -16.98
C ALA A 132 -33.77 -63.76 -16.21
N MET A 133 -33.58 -63.24 -14.98
CA MET A 133 -32.49 -63.64 -14.10
C MET A 133 -32.57 -65.11 -13.69
N ARG A 134 -33.76 -65.59 -13.31
CA ARG A 134 -33.98 -67.01 -12.97
C ARG A 134 -33.70 -67.92 -14.15
N GLU A 135 -34.18 -67.57 -15.34
CA GLU A 135 -34.00 -68.41 -16.52
C GLU A 135 -32.54 -68.45 -16.99
N ARG A 136 -31.83 -67.31 -16.95
CA ARG A 136 -30.40 -67.27 -17.29
C ARG A 136 -29.56 -68.08 -16.28
N ALA A 137 -29.89 -68.03 -14.99
CA ALA A 137 -29.25 -68.84 -13.96
C ALA A 137 -29.43 -70.35 -14.20
N ARG A 138 -30.67 -70.78 -14.52
CA ARG A 138 -30.98 -72.19 -14.79
C ARG A 138 -30.22 -72.74 -16.00
N THR A 139 -30.13 -71.95 -17.07
CA THR A 139 -29.57 -72.35 -18.36
C THR A 139 -28.04 -72.22 -18.45
N ALA A 140 -27.39 -71.61 -17.45
CA ALA A 140 -25.94 -71.48 -17.40
C ALA A 140 -25.26 -72.85 -17.29
N LYS A 141 -24.65 -73.31 -18.40
CA LYS A 141 -23.89 -74.56 -18.50
C LYS A 141 -22.43 -74.36 -18.08
N ASP A 142 -21.76 -75.45 -17.75
CA ASP A 142 -20.31 -75.48 -17.45
C ASP A 142 -19.48 -75.14 -18.70
N ALA A 143 -19.36 -73.85 -19.01
CA ALA A 143 -18.47 -73.31 -20.03
C ALA A 143 -17.41 -72.40 -19.37
N PRO A 144 -16.21 -72.25 -19.95
CA PRO A 144 -15.10 -71.50 -19.35
C PRO A 144 -15.46 -70.05 -18.95
N ASN A 145 -16.38 -69.43 -19.67
CA ASN A 145 -16.83 -68.04 -19.48
C ASN A 145 -18.23 -67.92 -18.87
N ALA A 146 -18.89 -69.03 -18.51
CA ALA A 146 -20.29 -69.01 -18.07
C ALA A 146 -20.51 -68.18 -16.80
N ALA A 147 -19.56 -68.21 -15.87
CA ALA A 147 -19.65 -67.41 -14.64
C ALA A 147 -19.52 -65.91 -14.92
N GLU A 148 -18.68 -65.51 -15.86
CA GLU A 148 -18.52 -64.11 -16.26
C GLU A 148 -19.73 -63.63 -17.07
N GLU A 149 -20.23 -64.42 -18.01
CA GLU A 149 -21.44 -64.08 -18.77
C GLU A 149 -22.65 -63.90 -17.85
N LEU A 150 -22.81 -64.80 -16.87
CA LEU A 150 -23.90 -64.74 -15.90
C LEU A 150 -23.77 -63.52 -14.96
N SER A 151 -22.55 -63.24 -14.48
CA SER A 151 -22.24 -62.05 -13.67
C SER A 151 -22.51 -60.76 -14.45
N SER A 152 -22.04 -60.67 -15.70
CA SER A 152 -22.22 -59.52 -16.58
C SER A 152 -23.69 -59.27 -16.87
N PHE A 153 -24.44 -60.32 -17.19
CA PHE A 153 -25.89 -60.26 -17.36
C PHE A 153 -26.59 -59.75 -16.10
N ALA A 154 -26.29 -60.33 -14.94
CA ALA A 154 -26.90 -59.93 -13.67
C ALA A 154 -26.61 -58.47 -13.31
N LYS A 155 -25.38 -57.99 -13.56
CA LYS A 155 -25.01 -56.57 -13.40
C LYS A 155 -25.73 -55.65 -14.39
N SER A 156 -25.95 -56.11 -15.62
CA SER A 156 -26.67 -55.33 -16.63
C SER A 156 -28.14 -55.16 -16.23
N VAL A 157 -28.82 -56.27 -15.94
CA VAL A 157 -30.25 -56.26 -15.58
C VAL A 157 -30.47 -55.58 -14.23
N GLY A 158 -29.60 -55.82 -13.23
CA GLY A 158 -29.73 -55.14 -11.94
C GLY A 158 -29.44 -53.65 -12.00
N ARG A 159 -28.60 -53.17 -12.94
CA ARG A 159 -28.48 -51.72 -13.23
C ARG A 159 -29.75 -51.16 -13.85
N GLN A 160 -30.34 -51.85 -14.82
CA GLN A 160 -31.65 -51.45 -15.38
C GLN A 160 -32.74 -51.37 -14.31
N GLY A 161 -32.77 -52.34 -13.38
CA GLY A 161 -33.66 -52.33 -12.22
C GLY A 161 -33.45 -51.12 -11.29
N GLU A 162 -32.21 -50.80 -10.99
CA GLU A 162 -31.85 -49.66 -10.14
C GLU A 162 -32.17 -48.32 -10.83
N ASP A 163 -31.82 -48.18 -12.11
CA ASP A 163 -32.13 -47.00 -12.92
C ASP A 163 -33.65 -46.78 -12.99
N LEU A 164 -34.43 -47.85 -13.21
CA LEU A 164 -35.88 -47.78 -13.20
C LEU A 164 -36.45 -47.34 -11.85
N LEU A 165 -35.93 -47.86 -10.73
CA LEU A 165 -36.38 -47.46 -9.40
C LEU A 165 -35.96 -46.02 -9.05
N ASN A 166 -34.81 -45.57 -9.53
CA ASN A 166 -34.39 -44.18 -9.39
C ASN A 166 -35.29 -43.24 -10.20
N ASP A 167 -35.66 -43.62 -11.43
CA ASP A 167 -36.64 -42.90 -12.25
C ASP A 167 -38.01 -42.87 -11.57
N ALA A 168 -38.44 -44.01 -11.02
CA ALA A 168 -39.68 -44.14 -10.28
C ALA A 168 -39.69 -43.25 -9.03
N ARG A 169 -38.59 -43.21 -8.26
CA ARG A 169 -38.48 -42.32 -7.09
C ARG A 169 -38.51 -40.84 -7.49
N ARG A 170 -37.76 -40.45 -8.52
CA ARG A 170 -37.80 -39.07 -9.03
C ARG A 170 -39.21 -38.66 -9.46
N LEU A 171 -39.92 -39.57 -10.12
CA LEU A 171 -41.31 -39.33 -10.52
C LEU A 171 -42.25 -39.30 -9.30
N ARG A 172 -42.01 -40.15 -8.29
CA ARG A 172 -42.76 -40.14 -7.02
C ARG A 172 -42.70 -38.76 -6.38
N ASP A 173 -41.49 -38.23 -6.19
CA ASP A 173 -41.27 -36.95 -5.54
C ASP A 173 -41.98 -35.82 -6.33
N GLN A 174 -41.89 -35.83 -7.66
CA GLN A 174 -42.61 -34.88 -8.52
C GLN A 174 -44.14 -34.96 -8.42
N LEU A 175 -44.69 -36.16 -8.19
CA LEU A 175 -46.13 -36.37 -8.06
C LEU A 175 -46.60 -36.13 -6.62
N GLU A 176 -45.75 -36.31 -5.62
CA GLU A 176 -45.99 -35.89 -4.23
C GLU A 176 -46.13 -34.37 -4.19
N ASP A 177 -45.16 -33.64 -4.76
CA ASP A 177 -45.21 -32.18 -4.89
C ASP A 177 -46.47 -31.73 -5.64
N ALA A 178 -46.79 -32.35 -6.79
CA ALA A 178 -48.00 -32.01 -7.55
C ALA A 178 -49.29 -32.30 -6.77
N ALA A 179 -49.32 -33.33 -5.92
CA ALA A 179 -50.47 -33.63 -5.08
C ALA A 179 -50.61 -32.62 -3.95
N ASP A 180 -49.50 -32.18 -3.35
CA ASP A 180 -49.48 -31.14 -2.33
C ASP A 180 -49.94 -29.79 -2.91
N GLU A 181 -49.49 -29.41 -4.11
CA GLU A 181 -49.92 -28.18 -4.79
C GLU A 181 -51.43 -28.21 -5.15
N VAL A 182 -51.95 -29.38 -5.51
CA VAL A 182 -53.41 -29.59 -5.67
C VAL A 182 -54.14 -29.46 -4.33
N ASP A 183 -53.55 -29.96 -3.24
CA ASP A 183 -54.11 -29.87 -1.89
C ASP A 183 -54.10 -28.43 -1.34
N ASP A 184 -53.10 -27.63 -1.69
CA ASP A 184 -52.96 -26.24 -1.27
C ASP A 184 -54.02 -25.31 -1.86
N PHE A 185 -54.64 -25.69 -2.97
CA PHE A 185 -55.82 -24.99 -3.47
C PHE A 185 -56.97 -25.11 -2.46
N SER A 186 -57.26 -24.01 -1.77
CA SER A 186 -58.24 -23.99 -0.69
C SER A 186 -59.08 -22.71 -0.72
N VAL A 187 -60.20 -22.76 -1.43
CA VAL A 187 -61.17 -21.67 -1.49
C VAL A 187 -62.51 -22.13 -0.92
N SER A 188 -62.94 -21.53 0.20
CA SER A 188 -64.17 -21.90 0.91
C SER A 188 -65.39 -21.02 0.54
N ASP A 189 -65.33 -20.30 -0.58
CA ASP A 189 -66.28 -19.24 -0.95
C ASP A 189 -67.31 -19.73 -1.98
N GLY A 190 -68.59 -19.72 -1.65
CA GLY A 190 -69.68 -20.10 -2.59
C GLY A 190 -69.43 -21.42 -3.34
N GLY A 191 -69.66 -21.41 -4.65
CA GLY A 191 -69.42 -22.55 -5.54
C GLY A 191 -67.96 -23.02 -5.58
N TRP A 192 -66.98 -22.17 -5.26
CA TRP A 192 -65.57 -22.56 -5.20
C TRP A 192 -65.26 -23.59 -4.13
N SER A 193 -66.06 -23.66 -3.05
CA SER A 193 -65.94 -24.70 -2.03
C SER A 193 -66.10 -26.10 -2.64
N LYS A 194 -67.06 -26.27 -3.55
CA LYS A 194 -67.26 -27.56 -4.25
C LYS A 194 -66.14 -27.86 -5.23
N VAL A 195 -65.68 -26.85 -5.97
CA VAL A 195 -64.56 -27.00 -6.91
C VAL A 195 -63.29 -27.41 -6.14
N THR A 196 -63.02 -26.76 -5.01
CA THR A 196 -61.94 -27.11 -4.08
C THR A 196 -62.04 -28.56 -3.61
N ASP A 197 -63.19 -28.94 -3.05
CA ASP A 197 -63.40 -30.28 -2.49
C ASP A 197 -63.20 -31.40 -3.52
N VAL A 198 -63.63 -31.19 -4.76
CA VAL A 198 -63.49 -32.19 -5.81
C VAL A 198 -62.04 -32.21 -6.34
N THR A 199 -61.44 -31.04 -6.59
CA THR A 199 -60.04 -30.92 -7.06
C THR A 199 -59.07 -31.64 -6.11
N ARG A 200 -59.18 -31.37 -4.80
CA ARG A 200 -58.33 -32.01 -3.77
C ARG A 200 -58.55 -33.52 -3.68
N ARG A 201 -59.80 -33.97 -3.67
CA ARG A 201 -60.13 -35.41 -3.59
C ARG A 201 -59.60 -36.18 -4.80
N SER A 202 -59.72 -35.62 -6.00
CA SER A 202 -59.20 -36.25 -7.23
C SER A 202 -57.67 -36.32 -7.21
N GLY A 203 -57.00 -35.26 -6.74
CA GLY A 203 -55.54 -35.26 -6.53
C GLY A 203 -55.07 -36.35 -5.56
N ASP A 204 -55.63 -36.39 -4.36
CA ASP A 204 -55.31 -37.36 -3.32
C ASP A 204 -55.62 -38.81 -3.75
N ALA A 205 -56.71 -39.04 -4.48
CA ALA A 205 -57.03 -40.36 -5.01
C ALA A 205 -56.01 -40.84 -6.07
N MET A 206 -55.60 -39.97 -6.99
CA MET A 206 -54.59 -40.29 -8.01
C MET A 206 -53.22 -40.55 -7.38
N TRP A 207 -52.79 -39.70 -6.45
CA TRP A 207 -51.53 -39.88 -5.72
C TRP A 207 -51.48 -41.20 -4.97
N ARG A 208 -52.51 -41.52 -4.16
CA ARG A 208 -52.56 -42.79 -3.41
C ARG A 208 -52.59 -44.02 -4.30
N GLY A 209 -53.23 -43.93 -5.46
CA GLY A 209 -53.21 -44.99 -6.47
C GLY A 209 -51.80 -45.21 -7.01
N TRP A 210 -51.12 -44.12 -7.38
CA TRP A 210 -49.77 -44.15 -7.92
C TRP A 210 -48.74 -44.65 -6.89
N ASP A 211 -48.77 -44.14 -5.65
CA ASP A 211 -47.82 -44.54 -4.60
C ASP A 211 -47.94 -46.03 -4.28
N ARG A 212 -49.17 -46.58 -4.26
CA ARG A 212 -49.38 -48.03 -4.09
C ARG A 212 -48.68 -48.85 -5.17
N ASP A 213 -48.85 -48.48 -6.44
CA ASP A 213 -48.22 -49.17 -7.57
C ASP A 213 -46.69 -49.04 -7.51
N TYR A 214 -46.17 -47.89 -7.06
CA TYR A 214 -44.75 -47.70 -6.82
C TYR A 214 -44.22 -48.64 -5.71
N GLN A 215 -44.91 -48.75 -4.58
CA GLN A 215 -44.52 -49.67 -3.50
C GLN A 215 -44.49 -51.13 -3.99
N ASP A 216 -45.44 -51.50 -4.86
CA ASP A 216 -45.44 -52.84 -5.47
C ASP A 216 -44.32 -53.02 -6.48
N ALA A 217 -43.89 -51.96 -7.19
CA ALA A 217 -42.72 -51.99 -8.06
C ALA A 217 -41.42 -52.16 -7.27
N VAL A 218 -41.27 -51.47 -6.14
CA VAL A 218 -40.13 -51.62 -5.22
C VAL A 218 -40.01 -53.08 -4.76
N LYS A 219 -41.11 -53.68 -4.31
CA LYS A 219 -41.13 -55.10 -3.91
C LYS A 219 -40.78 -56.02 -5.07
N ALA A 220 -41.32 -55.78 -6.26
CA ALA A 220 -41.06 -56.60 -7.43
C ALA A 220 -39.59 -56.51 -7.90
N CYS A 221 -38.94 -55.36 -7.74
CA CYS A 221 -37.54 -55.16 -8.13
C CYS A 221 -36.53 -55.54 -7.04
N GLU A 222 -36.96 -55.88 -5.82
CA GLU A 222 -36.06 -56.09 -4.67
C GLU A 222 -34.99 -57.16 -4.95
N GLN A 223 -35.34 -58.25 -5.63
CA GLN A 223 -34.38 -59.30 -6.01
C GLN A 223 -33.52 -58.89 -7.21
N VAL A 224 -34.07 -58.15 -8.17
CA VAL A 224 -33.39 -57.72 -9.40
C VAL A 224 -32.20 -56.80 -9.08
N VAL A 225 -32.41 -55.82 -8.21
CA VAL A 225 -31.37 -54.84 -7.85
C VAL A 225 -30.21 -55.45 -7.03
N ARG A 226 -30.38 -56.66 -6.49
CA ARG A 226 -29.31 -57.40 -5.82
C ARG A 226 -28.26 -57.94 -6.79
N ARG A 227 -28.50 -57.87 -8.11
CA ARG A 227 -27.54 -58.22 -9.18
C ARG A 227 -27.00 -59.65 -8.99
N GLU A 228 -25.71 -59.79 -8.70
CA GLU A 228 -25.05 -61.08 -8.48
C GLU A 228 -25.53 -61.79 -7.20
N ARG A 229 -26.14 -61.06 -6.27
CA ARG A 229 -26.78 -61.58 -5.04
C ARG A 229 -28.27 -61.87 -5.22
N HIS A 230 -28.77 -61.80 -6.46
CA HIS A 230 -30.06 -62.39 -6.77
C HIS A 230 -29.97 -63.89 -6.46
N SER A 231 -30.87 -64.40 -5.63
CA SER A 231 -30.81 -65.78 -5.11
C SER A 231 -30.46 -66.85 -6.16
N ALA A 232 -31.15 -66.86 -7.31
CA ALA A 232 -30.87 -67.81 -8.39
C ALA A 232 -29.50 -67.60 -9.07
N ILE A 233 -29.03 -66.35 -9.20
CA ILE A 233 -27.74 -66.03 -9.81
C ILE A 233 -26.61 -66.48 -8.87
N GLU A 234 -26.73 -66.17 -7.58
CA GLU A 234 -25.76 -66.53 -6.56
C GLU A 234 -25.56 -68.05 -6.48
N GLU A 235 -26.64 -68.82 -6.49
CA GLU A 235 -26.60 -70.29 -6.53
C GLU A 235 -25.88 -70.82 -7.78
N ALA A 236 -26.22 -70.28 -8.96
CA ALA A 236 -25.61 -70.69 -10.23
C ALA A 236 -24.12 -70.30 -10.32
N LEU A 237 -23.74 -69.13 -9.81
CA LEU A 237 -22.33 -68.72 -9.72
C LEU A 237 -21.54 -69.62 -8.77
N GLY A 238 -22.11 -70.00 -7.62
CA GLY A 238 -21.49 -70.96 -6.69
C GLY A 238 -21.22 -72.32 -7.34
N ARG A 239 -22.18 -72.82 -8.13
CA ARG A 239 -22.00 -74.06 -8.93
C ARG A 239 -20.86 -73.93 -9.93
N LEU A 240 -20.82 -72.83 -10.70
CA LEU A 240 -19.82 -72.60 -11.75
C LEU A 240 -18.41 -72.37 -11.18
N ALA A 241 -18.30 -71.74 -10.01
CA ALA A 241 -17.01 -71.43 -9.37
C ALA A 241 -16.27 -72.69 -8.88
N ASN A 242 -16.99 -73.76 -8.53
CA ASN A 242 -16.40 -74.97 -7.98
C ASN A 242 -15.67 -75.86 -9.01
N ASN A 243 -15.71 -75.54 -10.31
CA ASN A 243 -15.00 -76.28 -11.35
C ASN A 243 -13.56 -75.78 -11.60
N THR A 244 -12.70 -76.64 -12.18
CA THR A 244 -11.27 -76.34 -12.39
C THR A 244 -11.02 -75.16 -13.35
N ALA A 245 -11.90 -74.95 -14.33
CA ALA A 245 -11.80 -73.83 -15.27
C ALA A 245 -12.07 -72.47 -14.57
N GLY A 246 -13.05 -72.41 -13.67
CA GLY A 246 -13.37 -71.21 -12.88
C GLY A 246 -12.22 -70.76 -11.98
N ARG A 247 -11.53 -71.69 -11.31
CA ARG A 247 -10.33 -71.38 -10.52
C ARG A 247 -9.17 -70.85 -11.36
N ALA A 248 -8.96 -71.38 -12.57
CA ALA A 248 -7.91 -70.92 -13.46
C ALA A 248 -8.17 -69.48 -13.95
N GLU A 249 -9.43 -69.16 -14.30
CA GLU A 249 -9.81 -67.82 -14.73
C GLU A 249 -9.68 -66.79 -13.60
N LEU A 250 -10.08 -67.13 -12.36
CA LEU A 250 -9.86 -66.26 -11.20
C LEU A 250 -8.38 -65.91 -10.99
N ARG A 251 -7.48 -66.90 -11.13
CA ARG A 251 -6.03 -66.67 -11.03
C ARG A 251 -5.49 -65.80 -12.16
N LYS A 252 -5.96 -66.00 -13.38
CA LYS A 252 -5.58 -65.18 -14.54
C LYS A 252 -5.96 -63.71 -14.32
N ARG A 253 -7.21 -63.46 -13.91
CA ARG A 253 -7.72 -62.10 -13.64
C ARG A 253 -6.99 -61.42 -12.47
N LEU A 254 -6.62 -62.17 -11.42
CA LEU A 254 -5.74 -61.67 -10.36
C LEU A 254 -4.39 -61.20 -10.93
N GLY A 255 -3.78 -61.99 -11.83
CA GLY A 255 -2.54 -61.61 -12.50
C GLY A 255 -2.68 -60.34 -13.34
N GLU A 256 -3.76 -60.21 -14.11
CA GLU A 256 -4.07 -59.01 -14.91
C GLU A 256 -4.24 -57.75 -14.04
N MET A 257 -4.95 -57.87 -12.91
CA MET A 257 -5.15 -56.75 -11.97
C MET A 257 -3.84 -56.31 -11.31
N LEU A 258 -3.00 -57.26 -10.90
CA LEU A 258 -1.69 -56.95 -10.33
C LEU A 258 -0.74 -56.31 -11.36
N ALA A 259 -0.78 -56.76 -12.62
CA ALA A 259 -0.04 -56.11 -13.71
C ALA A 259 -0.53 -54.68 -13.96
N LEU A 260 -1.84 -54.44 -13.94
CA LEU A 260 -2.41 -53.11 -14.10
C LEU A 260 -2.04 -52.18 -12.93
N ILE A 261 -2.02 -52.70 -11.68
CA ILE A 261 -1.52 -51.95 -10.53
C ILE A 261 -0.04 -51.60 -10.74
N ALA A 262 0.78 -52.57 -11.16
CA ALA A 262 2.19 -52.34 -11.46
C ALA A 262 2.36 -51.23 -12.50
N ASP A 263 1.54 -51.19 -13.55
CA ASP A 263 1.61 -50.15 -14.59
C ASP A 263 1.20 -48.77 -14.03
N ARG A 264 0.18 -48.72 -13.17
CA ARG A 264 -0.26 -47.46 -12.55
C ARG A 264 0.74 -46.88 -11.56
N VAL A 265 1.56 -47.72 -10.92
CA VAL A 265 2.63 -47.23 -10.03
C VAL A 265 3.95 -47.01 -10.75
N ASN A 266 4.00 -47.23 -12.07
CA ASN A 266 5.18 -46.95 -12.88
C ASN A 266 5.28 -45.46 -13.20
N ASP A 267 6.50 -44.91 -13.11
CA ASP A 267 6.84 -43.53 -13.47
C ASP A 267 5.86 -42.48 -12.89
N VAL A 268 5.36 -42.72 -11.68
CA VAL A 268 4.36 -41.84 -11.04
C VAL A 268 4.95 -40.46 -10.80
N ASP A 269 6.25 -40.35 -10.55
CA ASP A 269 7.00 -39.12 -10.37
C ASP A 269 6.81 -38.13 -11.54
N SER A 270 6.77 -38.64 -12.77
CA SER A 270 6.66 -37.85 -14.01
C SER A 270 5.26 -37.23 -14.22
N HIS A 271 4.23 -37.82 -13.62
CA HIS A 271 2.86 -37.37 -13.76
C HIS A 271 2.56 -36.07 -12.97
N SER A 272 1.53 -35.33 -13.33
CA SER A 272 1.17 -34.07 -12.65
C SER A 272 0.31 -34.25 -11.40
N SER A 273 -0.34 -35.41 -11.21
CA SER A 273 -1.27 -35.68 -10.10
C SER A 273 -1.09 -37.08 -9.49
N GLU A 274 -1.81 -37.35 -8.40
CA GLU A 274 -1.86 -38.66 -7.73
C GLU A 274 -2.94 -39.62 -8.28
N SER A 275 -3.56 -39.30 -9.42
CA SER A 275 -4.69 -40.06 -9.97
C SER A 275 -4.33 -41.52 -10.25
N ASN A 276 -3.14 -41.79 -10.77
CA ASN A 276 -2.66 -43.14 -11.04
C ASN A 276 -2.52 -43.96 -9.75
N VAL A 277 -1.97 -43.37 -8.69
CA VAL A 277 -1.83 -44.04 -7.38
C VAL A 277 -3.20 -44.28 -6.75
N THR A 278 -4.12 -43.32 -6.86
CA THR A 278 -5.50 -43.47 -6.39
C THR A 278 -6.22 -44.60 -7.12
N GLY A 279 -6.06 -44.66 -8.45
CA GLY A 279 -6.56 -45.76 -9.25
C GLY A 279 -5.91 -47.11 -8.92
N ALA A 280 -4.65 -47.14 -8.49
CA ALA A 280 -4.01 -48.37 -8.01
C ALA A 280 -4.62 -48.86 -6.69
N ILE A 281 -4.92 -47.93 -5.75
CA ILE A 281 -5.61 -48.24 -4.48
C ILE A 281 -7.02 -48.79 -4.73
N GLU A 282 -7.72 -48.30 -5.75
CA GLU A 282 -9.04 -48.83 -6.10
C GLU A 282 -8.96 -50.26 -6.64
N LEU A 283 -7.95 -50.56 -7.46
CA LEU A 283 -7.71 -51.90 -7.99
C LEU A 283 -7.38 -52.92 -6.89
N THR A 284 -6.75 -52.52 -5.77
CA THR A 284 -6.52 -53.46 -4.64
C THR A 284 -7.83 -53.94 -4.01
N ARG A 285 -8.92 -53.16 -4.09
CA ARG A 285 -10.25 -53.61 -3.62
C ARG A 285 -10.81 -54.70 -4.52
N GLU A 286 -10.61 -54.59 -5.83
CA GLU A 286 -11.00 -55.63 -6.79
C GLU A 286 -10.16 -56.90 -6.61
N VAL A 287 -8.84 -56.75 -6.40
CA VAL A 287 -7.95 -57.88 -6.03
C VAL A 287 -8.47 -58.58 -4.77
N GLY A 288 -8.84 -57.83 -3.72
CA GLY A 288 -9.42 -58.40 -2.50
C GLY A 288 -10.71 -59.21 -2.75
N SER A 289 -11.61 -58.69 -3.59
CA SER A 289 -12.84 -59.39 -3.97
C SER A 289 -12.56 -60.68 -4.75
N LEU A 290 -11.61 -60.66 -5.69
CA LEU A 290 -11.20 -61.85 -6.45
C LEU A 290 -10.53 -62.90 -5.56
N LEU A 291 -9.74 -62.47 -4.58
CA LEU A 291 -9.12 -63.37 -3.59
C LEU A 291 -10.16 -64.08 -2.72
N GLU A 292 -11.21 -63.38 -2.26
CA GLU A 292 -12.27 -64.00 -1.46
C GLU A 292 -13.11 -65.00 -2.28
N ARG A 293 -13.37 -64.69 -3.56
CA ARG A 293 -14.00 -65.63 -4.50
C ARG A 293 -13.13 -66.86 -4.73
N LEU A 294 -11.82 -66.68 -4.92
CA LEU A 294 -10.87 -67.78 -5.08
C LEU A 294 -10.82 -68.64 -3.81
N ARG A 295 -10.84 -68.02 -2.62
CA ARG A 295 -10.90 -68.73 -1.33
C ARG A 295 -12.14 -69.60 -1.21
N SER A 296 -13.30 -69.11 -1.64
CA SER A 296 -14.55 -69.85 -1.63
C SER A 296 -14.56 -71.01 -2.65
N ALA A 297 -13.87 -70.83 -3.77
CA ALA A 297 -13.80 -71.79 -4.87
C ALA A 297 -12.61 -72.77 -4.81
N GLN A 298 -11.69 -72.60 -3.85
CA GLN A 298 -10.36 -73.24 -3.86
C GLN A 298 -10.39 -74.77 -3.90
N GLY A 299 -11.41 -75.40 -3.31
CA GLY A 299 -11.53 -76.86 -3.25
C GLY A 299 -10.26 -77.52 -2.74
N ASP A 300 -9.72 -78.49 -3.48
CA ASP A 300 -8.44 -79.17 -3.20
C ASP A 300 -7.24 -78.67 -4.03
N ASP A 301 -7.41 -77.59 -4.80
CA ASP A 301 -6.33 -76.99 -5.58
C ASP A 301 -5.28 -76.35 -4.66
N ALA A 302 -4.09 -76.95 -4.60
CA ALA A 302 -3.02 -76.52 -3.71
C ALA A 302 -2.53 -75.10 -4.00
N GLU A 303 -2.54 -74.67 -5.28
CA GLU A 303 -2.11 -73.32 -5.66
C GLU A 303 -3.16 -72.28 -5.28
N ALA A 304 -4.45 -72.58 -5.52
CA ALA A 304 -5.54 -71.73 -5.08
C ALA A 304 -5.57 -71.59 -3.55
N LYS A 305 -5.33 -72.68 -2.80
CA LYS A 305 -5.19 -72.65 -1.33
C LYS A 305 -4.07 -71.73 -0.87
N ARG A 306 -2.90 -71.80 -1.51
CA ARG A 306 -1.75 -70.94 -1.19
C ARG A 306 -2.06 -69.47 -1.45
N ILE A 307 -2.56 -69.15 -2.64
CA ILE A 307 -2.91 -67.78 -3.03
C ILE A 307 -3.96 -67.21 -2.08
N ALA A 308 -5.04 -67.94 -1.82
CA ALA A 308 -6.13 -67.51 -0.95
C ALA A 308 -5.70 -67.34 0.52
N ALA A 309 -4.63 -68.00 0.97
CA ALA A 309 -4.10 -67.87 2.32
C ALA A 309 -3.13 -66.67 2.47
N GLU A 310 -2.25 -66.46 1.49
CA GLU A 310 -1.13 -65.50 1.61
C GLU A 310 -1.47 -64.12 1.04
N TRP A 311 -2.08 -64.07 -0.14
CA TRP A 311 -2.24 -62.83 -0.90
C TRP A 311 -3.19 -61.80 -0.27
N PRO A 312 -4.22 -62.15 0.53
CA PRO A 312 -5.03 -61.15 1.21
C PRO A 312 -4.21 -60.22 2.12
N ALA A 313 -3.24 -60.78 2.87
CA ALA A 313 -2.35 -60.00 3.71
C ALA A 313 -1.42 -59.11 2.87
N TRP A 314 -0.88 -59.65 1.76
CA TRP A 314 -0.01 -58.89 0.87
C TRP A 314 -0.73 -57.75 0.16
N ASN A 315 -2.01 -57.95 -0.20
CA ASN A 315 -2.84 -56.92 -0.81
C ASN A 315 -3.10 -55.76 0.16
N GLU A 316 -3.26 -56.04 1.45
CA GLU A 316 -3.43 -55.00 2.47
C GLU A 316 -2.11 -54.23 2.71
N GLU A 317 -0.98 -54.93 2.77
CA GLU A 317 0.34 -54.27 2.83
C GLU A 317 0.59 -53.38 1.61
N LEU A 318 0.22 -53.83 0.40
CA LEU A 318 0.30 -53.03 -0.81
C LEU A 318 -0.58 -51.78 -0.70
N ARG A 319 -1.81 -51.90 -0.19
CA ARG A 319 -2.71 -50.76 0.01
C ARG A 319 -2.07 -49.69 0.90
N VAL A 320 -1.44 -50.10 2.01
CA VAL A 320 -0.72 -49.20 2.91
C VAL A 320 0.46 -48.53 2.20
N ALA A 321 1.23 -49.30 1.43
CA ALA A 321 2.37 -48.75 0.69
C ALA A 321 1.95 -47.75 -0.41
N LEU A 322 0.85 -48.03 -1.11
CA LEU A 322 0.26 -47.11 -2.09
C LEU A 322 -0.24 -45.82 -1.43
N GLU A 323 -0.79 -45.87 -0.22
CA GLU A 323 -1.16 -44.68 0.54
C GLU A 323 0.06 -43.84 0.92
N GLY A 324 1.18 -44.48 1.29
CA GLY A 324 2.47 -43.83 1.48
C GLY A 324 2.98 -43.12 0.22
N LEU A 325 2.93 -43.81 -0.93
CA LEU A 325 3.32 -43.23 -2.22
C LEU A 325 2.43 -42.03 -2.58
N ARG A 326 1.12 -42.13 -2.34
CA ARG A 326 0.16 -41.06 -2.60
C ARG A 326 0.49 -39.81 -1.79
N GLU A 327 0.81 -39.96 -0.51
CA GLU A 327 1.19 -38.83 0.33
C GLU A 327 2.50 -38.19 -0.13
N ALA A 328 3.52 -38.99 -0.45
CA ALA A 328 4.77 -38.47 -1.02
C ALA A 328 4.53 -37.71 -2.33
N LYS A 329 3.68 -38.26 -3.22
CA LYS A 329 3.33 -37.63 -4.51
C LYS A 329 2.66 -36.27 -4.35
N ARG A 330 1.73 -36.14 -3.40
CA ARG A 330 1.06 -34.85 -3.10
C ARG A 330 2.05 -33.76 -2.70
N ARG A 331 3.19 -34.13 -2.12
CA ARG A 331 4.20 -33.18 -1.68
C ARG A 331 5.28 -32.91 -2.71
N GLN A 332 5.52 -33.82 -3.64
CA GLN A 332 6.63 -33.78 -4.61
C GLN A 332 6.91 -32.39 -5.18
N ARG A 333 5.86 -31.67 -5.61
CA ARG A 333 5.99 -30.38 -6.31
C ARG A 333 5.82 -29.15 -5.42
N GLY A 334 5.68 -29.33 -4.10
CA GLY A 334 5.42 -28.23 -3.16
C GLY A 334 6.54 -27.20 -3.06
N THR A 335 7.74 -27.50 -3.58
CA THR A 335 8.93 -26.64 -3.52
C THR A 335 9.50 -26.25 -4.88
N ASP A 336 8.87 -26.67 -5.99
CA ASP A 336 9.40 -26.47 -7.36
C ASP A 336 9.72 -24.99 -7.67
N GLU A 337 8.87 -24.07 -7.22
CA GLU A 337 9.05 -22.62 -7.44
C GLU A 337 9.71 -21.89 -6.27
N GLY A 338 10.10 -22.60 -5.19
CA GLY A 338 10.59 -21.96 -3.97
C GLY A 338 11.87 -21.15 -4.20
N ALA A 339 12.85 -21.75 -4.88
CA ALA A 339 14.13 -21.12 -5.14
C ALA A 339 14.01 -19.88 -6.04
N SER A 340 13.24 -19.95 -7.13
CA SER A 340 13.09 -18.85 -8.09
C SER A 340 12.39 -17.63 -7.48
N LYS A 341 11.37 -17.85 -6.64
CA LYS A 341 10.68 -16.77 -5.92
C LYS A 341 11.60 -16.08 -4.91
N CYS A 342 12.40 -16.84 -4.16
CA CYS A 342 13.36 -16.26 -3.23
C CYS A 342 14.49 -15.50 -3.94
N GLN A 343 15.00 -16.02 -5.06
CA GLN A 343 15.96 -15.27 -5.89
C GLN A 343 15.38 -13.96 -6.43
N ALA A 344 14.09 -13.91 -6.77
CA ALA A 344 13.43 -12.67 -7.18
C ALA A 344 13.38 -11.66 -6.03
N ALA A 345 12.97 -12.09 -4.83
CA ALA A 345 12.95 -11.24 -3.64
C ALA A 345 14.35 -10.77 -3.22
N GLU A 346 15.38 -11.60 -3.36
CA GLU A 346 16.77 -11.21 -3.10
C GLU A 346 17.24 -10.12 -4.08
N ARG A 347 16.86 -10.20 -5.37
CA ARG A 347 17.16 -9.14 -6.34
C ARG A 347 16.48 -7.81 -5.97
N GLU A 348 15.23 -7.85 -5.52
CA GLU A 348 14.52 -6.66 -5.04
C GLU A 348 15.22 -6.04 -3.83
N LEU A 349 15.64 -6.88 -2.88
CA LEU A 349 16.43 -6.45 -1.72
C LEU A 349 17.73 -5.77 -2.15
N GLN A 350 18.48 -6.38 -3.07
CA GLN A 350 19.76 -5.85 -3.55
C GLN A 350 19.59 -4.50 -4.28
N GLU A 351 18.56 -4.33 -5.10
CA GLU A 351 18.28 -3.04 -5.75
C GLU A 351 17.84 -1.96 -4.75
N LEU A 352 17.09 -2.32 -3.70
CA LEU A 352 16.76 -1.40 -2.61
C LEU A 352 18.03 -0.95 -1.86
N ILE A 353 18.88 -1.91 -1.47
CA ILE A 353 20.17 -1.64 -0.82
C ILE A 353 21.00 -0.70 -1.68
N LYS A 354 21.17 -1.02 -2.96
CA LYS A 354 21.93 -0.22 -3.92
C LYS A 354 21.38 1.20 -4.03
N THR A 355 20.06 1.35 -4.17
CA THR A 355 19.40 2.66 -4.28
C THR A 355 19.63 3.53 -3.04
N ILE A 356 19.54 2.93 -1.85
CA ILE A 356 19.78 3.63 -0.59
C ILE A 356 21.25 4.02 -0.46
N LEU A 357 22.17 3.08 -0.69
CA LEU A 357 23.61 3.33 -0.56
C LEU A 357 24.13 4.34 -1.60
N SER A 358 23.63 4.30 -2.84
CA SER A 358 24.04 5.22 -3.91
C SER A 358 23.48 6.63 -3.77
N THR A 359 22.54 6.86 -2.84
CA THR A 359 21.84 8.14 -2.68
C THR A 359 22.08 8.72 -1.29
N PRO A 360 23.11 9.56 -1.10
CA PRO A 360 23.51 10.06 0.23
C PRO A 360 22.38 10.72 1.04
N THR A 361 21.46 11.42 0.39
CA THR A 361 20.29 12.04 1.04
C THR A 361 19.31 11.02 1.65
N ARG A 362 19.34 9.75 1.22
CA ARG A 362 18.52 8.68 1.77
C ARG A 362 19.16 7.99 2.98
N HIS A 363 20.44 8.21 3.26
CA HIS A 363 21.16 7.49 4.33
C HIS A 363 20.51 7.67 5.71
N ALA A 364 20.02 8.87 6.02
CA ALA A 364 19.41 9.19 7.33
C ALA A 364 18.13 8.39 7.64
N GLY A 365 17.35 8.00 6.62
CA GLY A 365 16.17 7.15 6.76
C GLY A 365 16.38 5.71 6.30
N GLY A 366 17.42 5.46 5.52
CA GLY A 366 17.69 4.19 4.84
C GLY A 366 17.89 3.03 5.81
N ALA A 367 18.49 3.27 6.98
CA ALA A 367 18.66 2.21 7.98
C ALA A 367 17.32 1.70 8.54
N ALA A 368 16.37 2.62 8.80
CA ALA A 368 15.03 2.26 9.25
C ALA A 368 14.24 1.57 8.13
N GLU A 369 14.36 2.05 6.90
CA GLU A 369 13.72 1.47 5.71
C GLU A 369 14.21 0.03 5.46
N LEU A 370 15.53 -0.19 5.45
CA LEU A 370 16.13 -1.51 5.29
C LEU A 370 15.74 -2.45 6.42
N THR A 371 15.72 -1.98 7.67
CA THR A 371 15.28 -2.79 8.82
C THR A 371 13.81 -3.21 8.67
N ALA A 372 12.94 -2.28 8.27
CA ALA A 372 11.52 -2.57 8.06
C ALA A 372 11.31 -3.57 6.90
N TYR A 373 12.06 -3.43 5.81
CA TYR A 373 12.02 -4.38 4.69
C TYR A 373 12.54 -5.76 5.10
N GLY A 374 13.64 -5.84 5.85
CA GLY A 374 14.16 -7.08 6.42
C GLY A 374 13.12 -7.78 7.33
N ASN A 375 12.43 -7.04 8.18
CA ASN A 375 11.36 -7.60 9.02
C ASN A 375 10.20 -8.18 8.18
N ARG A 376 9.83 -7.49 7.09
CA ARG A 376 8.82 -7.99 6.14
C ARG A 376 9.26 -9.31 5.50
N LEU A 377 10.51 -9.37 5.01
CA LEU A 377 11.07 -10.59 4.43
C LEU A 377 11.04 -11.76 5.42
N ARG A 378 11.45 -11.55 6.68
CA ARG A 378 11.37 -12.57 7.74
C ARG A 378 9.93 -13.07 7.90
N SER A 379 8.97 -12.15 8.04
CA SER A 379 7.54 -12.49 8.23
C SER A 379 6.94 -13.27 7.05
N GLU A 380 7.45 -13.05 5.84
CA GLU A 380 6.96 -13.73 4.64
C GLU A 380 7.62 -15.11 4.46
N TRP A 381 8.94 -15.20 4.61
CA TRP A 381 9.71 -16.36 4.19
C TRP A 381 9.92 -17.39 5.29
N GLN A 382 9.97 -16.98 6.56
CA GLN A 382 10.12 -17.93 7.67
C GLN A 382 8.97 -18.95 7.73
N PRO A 383 7.68 -18.56 7.72
CA PRO A 383 6.58 -19.54 7.76
C PRO A 383 6.55 -20.46 6.54
N ARG A 384 7.00 -19.97 5.38
CA ARG A 384 7.08 -20.77 4.15
C ARG A 384 8.16 -21.84 4.25
N LEU A 385 9.32 -21.53 4.84
CA LEU A 385 10.38 -22.50 5.10
C LEU A 385 9.94 -23.54 6.14
N GLU A 386 9.28 -23.13 7.22
CA GLU A 386 8.73 -24.05 8.23
C GLU A 386 7.70 -25.01 7.60
N LYS A 387 6.82 -24.51 6.73
CA LYS A 387 5.88 -25.34 5.97
C LYS A 387 6.59 -26.30 5.00
N ALA A 388 7.66 -25.85 4.34
CA ALA A 388 8.46 -26.71 3.47
C ALA A 388 9.17 -27.81 4.27
N GLU A 389 9.68 -27.50 5.47
CA GLU A 389 10.29 -28.48 6.37
C GLU A 389 9.27 -29.51 6.88
N GLN A 390 8.05 -29.08 7.22
CA GLN A 390 6.96 -30.00 7.50
C GLN A 390 6.67 -30.92 6.30
N GLY A 391 6.61 -30.34 5.09
CA GLY A 391 6.46 -31.10 3.86
C GLY A 391 7.56 -32.14 3.63
N ASP A 392 8.82 -31.84 3.99
CA ASP A 392 9.95 -32.78 3.88
C ASP A 392 9.77 -33.97 4.82
N ARG A 393 9.34 -33.73 6.07
CA ARG A 393 9.06 -34.80 7.03
C ARG A 393 7.95 -35.73 6.54
N GLU A 394 6.85 -35.14 6.08
CA GLU A 394 5.66 -35.89 5.62
C GLU A 394 5.96 -36.66 4.32
N LEU A 395 6.72 -36.09 3.38
CA LEU A 395 7.17 -36.79 2.18
C LEU A 395 8.09 -37.96 2.51
N ARG A 396 9.06 -37.78 3.43
CA ARG A 396 9.96 -38.86 3.87
C ARG A 396 9.22 -39.99 4.57
N GLN A 397 8.20 -39.66 5.37
CA GLN A 397 7.34 -40.66 5.99
C GLN A 397 6.57 -41.45 4.91
N GLY A 398 5.97 -40.76 3.94
CA GLY A 398 5.28 -41.39 2.82
C GLY A 398 6.20 -42.31 2.00
N HIS A 399 7.43 -41.85 1.72
CA HIS A 399 8.48 -42.65 1.07
C HIS A 399 8.79 -43.92 1.85
N GLN A 400 9.05 -43.82 3.16
CA GLN A 400 9.36 -44.98 4.02
C GLN A 400 8.23 -46.02 4.02
N VAL A 401 6.98 -45.56 4.05
CA VAL A 401 5.80 -46.43 3.98
C VAL A 401 5.70 -47.10 2.61
N ALA A 402 5.96 -46.38 1.52
CA ALA A 402 5.92 -46.93 0.17
C ALA A 402 6.97 -48.03 -0.05
N VAL A 403 8.22 -47.80 0.36
CA VAL A 403 9.31 -48.78 0.18
C VAL A 403 9.30 -49.93 1.19
N ALA A 404 8.34 -49.95 2.13
CA ALA A 404 8.19 -51.04 3.10
C ALA A 404 7.55 -52.29 2.48
N PHE A 405 6.90 -52.18 1.32
CA PHE A 405 6.36 -53.32 0.59
C PHE A 405 7.49 -54.17 -0.02
N ARG A 406 7.66 -55.41 0.45
CA ARG A 406 8.82 -56.29 0.14
C ARG A 406 8.42 -57.68 -0.36
N ARG A 407 7.39 -57.76 -1.20
CA ARG A 407 6.89 -59.03 -1.72
C ARG A 407 7.56 -59.37 -3.04
N ASP A 408 8.19 -60.55 -3.09
CA ASP A 408 9.13 -60.92 -4.15
C ASP A 408 8.61 -62.05 -5.05
N ASP A 409 7.42 -62.56 -4.74
CA ASP A 409 6.80 -63.70 -5.40
C ASP A 409 5.96 -63.28 -6.62
N GLY A 410 6.26 -63.86 -7.77
CA GLY A 410 5.46 -63.73 -8.99
C GLY A 410 5.12 -62.28 -9.35
N PRO A 411 3.82 -61.95 -9.61
CA PRO A 411 3.41 -60.61 -10.06
C PRO A 411 3.66 -59.49 -9.03
N TRP A 412 3.83 -59.84 -7.74
CA TRP A 412 4.08 -58.84 -6.69
C TRP A 412 5.45 -58.18 -6.80
N ARG A 413 6.45 -58.89 -7.35
CA ARG A 413 7.80 -58.35 -7.58
C ARG A 413 7.77 -57.13 -8.50
N ALA A 414 7.00 -57.19 -9.58
CA ALA A 414 6.88 -56.08 -10.53
C ALA A 414 6.26 -54.83 -9.88
N ILE A 415 5.29 -55.03 -8.99
CA ILE A 415 4.69 -53.93 -8.20
C ILE A 415 5.73 -53.33 -7.25
N ARG A 416 6.43 -54.18 -6.49
CA ARG A 416 7.51 -53.76 -5.57
C ARG A 416 8.54 -52.90 -6.28
N ASP A 417 9.10 -53.38 -7.39
CA ASP A 417 10.18 -52.71 -8.11
C ASP A 417 9.76 -51.33 -8.63
N ARG A 418 8.56 -51.23 -9.21
CA ARG A 418 8.03 -49.98 -9.75
C ARG A 418 7.60 -49.01 -8.67
N LEU A 419 7.02 -49.51 -7.57
CA LEU A 419 6.67 -48.70 -6.41
C LEU A 419 7.92 -48.09 -5.76
N GLU A 420 8.97 -48.90 -5.58
CA GLU A 420 10.24 -48.44 -5.03
C GLU A 420 10.92 -47.42 -5.94
N SER A 421 10.98 -47.67 -7.26
CA SER A 421 11.51 -46.70 -8.23
C SER A 421 10.78 -45.37 -8.15
N SER A 422 9.46 -45.36 -8.32
CA SER A 422 8.65 -44.15 -8.26
C SER A 422 8.79 -43.39 -6.93
N ALA A 423 8.84 -44.10 -5.80
CA ALA A 423 9.03 -43.47 -4.50
C ALA A 423 10.40 -42.79 -4.40
N ASN A 424 11.46 -43.46 -4.88
CA ASN A 424 12.81 -42.91 -4.89
C ASN A 424 12.94 -41.69 -5.80
N ASP A 425 12.32 -41.71 -6.98
CA ASP A 425 12.34 -40.59 -7.93
C ASP A 425 11.59 -39.37 -7.37
N ILE A 426 10.44 -39.57 -6.73
CA ILE A 426 9.72 -38.52 -6.00
C ILE A 426 10.60 -37.90 -4.91
N LEU A 427 11.28 -38.73 -4.11
CA LEU A 427 12.17 -38.25 -3.03
C LEU A 427 13.37 -37.48 -3.58
N ASN A 428 13.96 -37.93 -4.69
CA ASN A 428 15.10 -37.27 -5.31
C ASN A 428 14.72 -35.92 -5.92
N HIS A 429 13.57 -35.84 -6.60
CA HIS A 429 13.00 -34.58 -7.10
C HIS A 429 12.80 -33.59 -5.94
N TRP A 430 12.15 -34.04 -4.87
CA TRP A 430 11.90 -33.22 -3.70
C TRP A 430 13.21 -32.72 -3.05
N LYS A 431 14.16 -33.61 -2.77
CA LYS A 431 15.45 -33.23 -2.15
C LYS A 431 16.17 -32.14 -2.93
N THR A 432 16.15 -32.21 -4.26
CA THR A 432 16.78 -31.23 -5.14
C THR A 432 16.10 -29.86 -4.99
N ASN A 433 14.77 -29.81 -5.13
CA ASN A 433 14.04 -28.54 -5.11
C ASN A 433 13.92 -27.94 -3.70
N TYR A 434 13.70 -28.77 -2.68
CA TYR A 434 13.72 -28.36 -1.28
C TYR A 434 15.08 -27.80 -0.87
N GLY A 435 16.18 -28.49 -1.22
CA GLY A 435 17.54 -28.02 -0.94
C GLY A 435 17.82 -26.66 -1.60
N ALA A 436 17.42 -26.49 -2.86
CA ALA A 436 17.53 -25.22 -3.56
C ALA A 436 16.69 -24.11 -2.91
N ALA A 437 15.46 -24.42 -2.49
CA ALA A 437 14.58 -23.46 -1.81
C ALA A 437 15.15 -23.04 -0.44
N VAL A 438 15.62 -23.99 0.39
CA VAL A 438 16.25 -23.67 1.68
C VAL A 438 17.48 -22.77 1.50
N ALA A 439 18.34 -23.10 0.54
CA ALA A 439 19.54 -22.29 0.26
C ALA A 439 19.19 -20.86 -0.19
N ALA A 440 18.20 -20.70 -1.07
CA ALA A 440 17.81 -19.39 -1.60
C ALA A 440 17.00 -18.55 -0.59
N CYS A 441 16.09 -19.17 0.15
CA CYS A 441 15.18 -18.47 1.06
C CYS A 441 15.75 -18.28 2.47
N GLY A 442 16.72 -19.10 2.88
CA GLY A 442 17.32 -19.04 4.22
C GLY A 442 17.87 -17.66 4.59
N PRO A 443 18.63 -16.98 3.71
CA PRO A 443 19.06 -15.60 3.95
C PRO A 443 17.90 -14.62 4.15
N LEU A 444 16.84 -14.70 3.35
CA LEU A 444 15.66 -13.82 3.45
C LEU A 444 14.89 -14.04 4.76
N ALA A 445 14.74 -15.30 5.19
CA ALA A 445 14.06 -15.63 6.44
C ALA A 445 14.80 -15.08 7.68
N ARG A 446 16.10 -14.81 7.58
CA ARG A 446 16.85 -14.10 8.63
C ARG A 446 16.49 -12.62 8.75
N GLY A 447 15.80 -12.03 7.77
CA GLY A 447 15.32 -10.64 7.82
C GLY A 447 16.43 -9.63 8.07
N PRO A 448 16.42 -8.88 9.20
CA PRO A 448 17.50 -7.95 9.56
C PRO A 448 18.91 -8.56 9.60
N GLU A 449 18.98 -9.88 9.83
CA GLU A 449 20.24 -10.65 9.89
C GLU A 449 20.61 -11.26 8.51
N ASN A 450 19.92 -10.90 7.43
CA ASN A 450 20.38 -11.21 6.08
C ASN A 450 21.79 -10.62 5.88
N PRO A 451 22.78 -11.39 5.36
CA PRO A 451 24.16 -10.92 5.23
C PRO A 451 24.33 -9.62 4.44
N ASP A 452 23.63 -9.47 3.31
CA ASP A 452 23.69 -8.29 2.45
C ASP A 452 23.05 -7.08 3.15
N LEU A 453 21.92 -7.30 3.82
CA LEU A 453 21.26 -6.26 4.61
C LEU A 453 22.11 -5.81 5.81
N ALA A 454 22.68 -6.76 6.56
CA ALA A 454 23.53 -6.47 7.72
C ALA A 454 24.80 -5.71 7.30
N ALA A 455 25.41 -6.07 6.17
CA ALA A 455 26.51 -5.33 5.59
C ALA A 455 26.10 -3.91 5.19
N ALA A 456 24.93 -3.74 4.56
CA ALA A 456 24.40 -2.44 4.18
C ALA A 456 24.10 -1.54 5.40
N LEU A 457 23.50 -2.09 6.46
CA LEU A 457 23.24 -1.37 7.71
C LEU A 457 24.54 -0.93 8.39
N THR A 458 25.55 -1.80 8.39
CA THR A 458 26.89 -1.47 8.89
C THR A 458 27.54 -0.34 8.07
N GLN A 459 27.41 -0.39 6.75
CA GLN A 459 27.90 0.66 5.86
C GLN A 459 27.21 2.00 6.13
N LEU A 460 25.88 2.02 6.22
CA LEU A 460 25.12 3.23 6.54
C LEU A 460 25.51 3.81 7.90
N GLY A 461 25.73 2.96 8.91
CA GLY A 461 26.22 3.40 10.21
C GLY A 461 27.57 4.12 10.12
N ARG A 462 28.51 3.58 9.34
CA ARG A 462 29.81 4.23 9.07
C ARG A 462 29.64 5.55 8.33
N ASP A 463 28.83 5.58 7.28
CA ASP A 463 28.62 6.79 6.48
C ASP A 463 27.98 7.92 7.29
N LEU A 464 26.94 7.62 8.08
CA LEU A 464 26.30 8.58 8.99
C LEU A 464 27.26 9.10 10.06
N SER A 465 28.10 8.23 10.63
CA SER A 465 29.11 8.66 11.61
C SER A 465 30.14 9.62 10.99
N SER A 466 30.58 9.35 9.75
CA SER A 466 31.51 10.22 9.03
C SER A 466 30.88 11.58 8.71
N VAL A 467 29.62 11.60 8.29
CA VAL A 467 28.88 12.86 8.04
C VAL A 467 28.71 13.66 9.32
N SER A 468 28.38 13.01 10.44
CA SER A 468 28.27 13.67 11.75
C SER A 468 29.61 14.31 12.17
N GLN A 469 30.71 13.57 12.07
CA GLN A 469 32.05 14.08 12.39
C GLN A 469 32.43 15.28 11.52
N LYS A 470 32.22 15.19 10.20
CA LYS A 470 32.47 16.30 9.26
C LYS A 470 31.60 17.51 9.54
N SER A 471 30.32 17.29 9.86
CA SER A 471 29.41 18.38 10.22
C SER A 471 29.86 19.08 11.49
N GLY A 472 30.33 18.34 12.50
CA GLY A 472 30.88 18.91 13.73
C GLY A 472 32.14 19.75 13.46
N ALA A 473 33.06 19.24 12.64
CA ALA A 473 34.25 19.98 12.23
C ALA A 473 33.92 21.27 11.47
N PHE A 474 32.95 21.21 10.54
CA PHE A 474 32.47 22.37 9.80
C PHE A 474 31.93 23.48 10.71
N TYR A 475 31.09 23.15 11.69
CA TYR A 475 30.55 24.16 12.61
C TYR A 475 31.60 24.73 13.56
N ALA A 476 32.59 23.93 13.96
CA ALA A 476 33.74 24.43 14.70
C ALA A 476 34.55 25.44 13.87
N GLU A 477 34.85 25.09 12.62
CA GLU A 477 35.60 25.97 11.71
C GLU A 477 34.83 27.26 11.38
N LEU A 478 33.51 27.18 11.26
CA LEU A 478 32.64 28.34 11.08
C LEU A 478 32.72 29.30 12.28
N ARG A 479 32.70 28.79 13.51
CA ARG A 479 32.87 29.62 14.72
C ARG A 479 34.24 30.27 14.80
N ASP A 480 35.29 29.55 14.44
CA ASP A 480 36.65 30.09 14.42
C ASP A 480 36.77 31.21 13.38
N TRP A 481 36.15 31.05 12.22
CA TRP A 481 36.09 32.10 11.19
C TRP A 481 35.33 33.35 11.70
N GLU A 482 34.23 33.20 12.42
CA GLU A 482 33.55 34.34 13.05
C GLU A 482 34.43 35.03 14.11
N ALA A 483 35.20 34.27 14.90
CA ALA A 483 36.11 34.83 15.89
C ALA A 483 37.24 35.66 15.25
N GLU A 484 37.73 35.26 14.07
CA GLU A 484 38.67 36.06 13.29
C GLU A 484 38.06 37.39 12.81
N ILE A 485 36.79 37.38 12.41
CA ILE A 485 36.07 38.61 12.03
C ILE A 485 35.93 39.56 13.23
N ARG A 486 35.62 39.03 14.42
CA ARG A 486 35.60 39.84 15.66
C ARG A 486 36.98 40.44 15.96
N THR A 487 38.04 39.67 15.74
CA THR A 487 39.41 40.17 15.89
C THR A 487 39.72 41.31 14.91
N LEU A 488 39.29 41.19 13.65
CA LEU A 488 39.42 42.26 12.65
C LEU A 488 38.69 43.54 13.08
N ARG A 489 37.48 43.39 13.66
CA ARG A 489 36.70 44.51 14.22
C ARG A 489 37.43 45.20 15.37
N ASP A 490 38.01 44.43 16.30
CA ASP A 490 38.76 44.98 17.42
C ASP A 490 40.01 45.74 16.94
N TRP A 491 40.70 45.22 15.93
CA TRP A 491 41.87 45.88 15.34
C TRP A 491 41.49 47.16 14.62
N SER A 492 40.38 47.14 13.87
CA SER A 492 39.79 48.32 13.24
C SER A 492 39.47 49.42 14.27
N ALA A 493 38.96 49.07 15.45
CA ALA A 493 38.69 50.05 16.49
C ALA A 493 39.97 50.67 17.08
N ARG A 494 41.05 49.88 17.20
CA ARG A 494 42.36 50.37 17.65
C ARG A 494 43.05 51.26 16.60
N ASP A 495 42.94 50.90 15.32
CA ASP A 495 43.45 51.69 14.20
C ASP A 495 42.90 53.12 14.21
N VAL A 496 41.59 53.28 14.38
CA VAL A 496 40.93 54.60 14.52
C VAL A 496 41.58 55.45 15.60
N GLU A 497 41.81 54.85 16.76
CA GLU A 497 42.32 55.57 17.93
C GLU A 497 43.78 55.98 17.73
N ASP A 498 44.61 55.11 17.16
CA ASP A 498 46.00 55.44 16.83
C ASP A 498 46.09 56.55 15.77
N ILE A 499 45.25 56.49 14.72
CA ILE A 499 45.16 57.52 13.69
C ILE A 499 44.69 58.85 14.29
N ARG A 500 43.68 58.80 15.17
CA ARG A 500 43.21 59.98 15.91
C ARG A 500 44.33 60.62 16.72
N GLN A 501 45.07 59.82 17.49
CA GLN A 501 46.21 60.31 18.27
C GLN A 501 47.33 60.88 17.39
N ALA A 502 47.55 60.32 16.19
CA ALA A 502 48.50 60.88 15.24
C ALA A 502 48.04 62.24 14.69
N PHE A 503 46.75 62.39 14.34
CA PHE A 503 46.20 63.69 13.94
C PHE A 503 46.32 64.74 15.04
N CYS A 504 46.03 64.36 16.28
CA CYS A 504 46.07 65.26 17.42
C CYS A 504 47.48 65.64 17.87
N ARG A 505 48.50 64.92 17.41
CA ARG A 505 49.90 65.26 17.63
C ARG A 505 50.55 65.97 16.44
N ALA A 506 49.82 66.09 15.32
CA ALA A 506 50.32 66.81 14.16
C ALA A 506 50.55 68.29 14.55
N PRO A 507 51.77 68.82 14.34
CA PRO A 507 52.13 70.13 14.87
C PRO A 507 51.51 71.29 14.08
N ASP A 508 51.09 71.02 12.84
CA ASP A 508 50.45 71.97 11.93
C ASP A 508 49.43 71.30 10.98
N ALA A 509 48.47 72.09 10.51
CA ALA A 509 47.50 71.66 9.52
C ALA A 509 48.21 71.35 8.19
N GLY A 510 48.20 70.08 7.79
CA GLY A 510 48.90 69.61 6.58
C GLY A 510 50.18 68.84 6.85
N GLU A 511 50.65 68.74 8.10
CA GLU A 511 51.82 67.95 8.48
C GLU A 511 51.44 66.55 8.99
N TYR A 512 50.70 65.79 8.18
CA TYR A 512 50.11 64.49 8.57
C TYR A 512 50.95 63.25 8.23
N GLU A 513 52.27 63.37 8.12
CA GLU A 513 53.17 62.25 7.76
C GLU A 513 53.05 61.06 8.74
N GLU A 514 52.98 61.34 10.05
CA GLU A 514 52.81 60.29 11.08
C GLU A 514 51.45 59.60 10.93
N VAL A 515 50.41 60.35 10.59
CA VAL A 515 49.07 59.82 10.35
C VAL A 515 49.08 58.81 9.21
N TYR A 516 49.73 59.16 8.08
CA TYR A 516 49.84 58.28 6.92
C TYR A 516 50.68 57.03 7.23
N ALA A 517 51.77 57.17 7.97
CA ALA A 517 52.60 56.04 8.39
C ALA A 517 51.85 55.06 9.32
N VAL A 518 51.07 55.59 10.27
CA VAL A 518 50.21 54.80 11.16
C VAL A 518 49.12 54.09 10.34
N ALA A 519 48.46 54.80 9.41
CA ALA A 519 47.43 54.25 8.55
C ALA A 519 47.97 53.14 7.63
N ASP A 520 49.15 53.30 7.03
CA ASP A 520 49.77 52.26 6.17
C ASP A 520 50.15 51.01 6.96
N ARG A 521 50.66 51.17 8.19
CA ARG A 521 50.98 50.06 9.09
C ARG A 521 49.71 49.25 9.41
N TRP A 522 48.64 49.94 9.78
CA TRP A 522 47.36 49.28 10.08
C TRP A 522 46.75 48.65 8.84
N ALA A 523 46.76 49.32 7.69
CA ALA A 523 46.30 48.75 6.44
C ALA A 523 47.03 47.46 6.08
N SER A 524 48.35 47.37 6.31
CA SER A 524 49.11 46.13 6.10
C SER A 524 48.62 44.98 7.02
N GLN A 525 48.45 45.27 8.31
CA GLN A 525 47.98 44.28 9.30
C GLN A 525 46.55 43.82 9.01
N LEU A 526 45.65 44.76 8.73
CA LEU A 526 44.26 44.50 8.41
C LEU A 526 44.11 43.76 7.06
N ASN A 527 44.93 44.08 6.04
CA ASN A 527 44.93 43.37 4.76
C ASN A 527 45.32 41.89 4.92
N SER A 528 46.34 41.61 5.76
CA SER A 528 46.74 40.22 6.05
C SER A 528 45.61 39.44 6.71
N LYS A 529 44.90 40.04 7.68
CA LYS A 529 43.76 39.39 8.34
C LYS A 529 42.57 39.21 7.41
N TYR A 530 42.21 40.23 6.65
CA TYR A 530 41.16 40.14 5.65
C TYR A 530 41.43 39.03 4.62
N GLY A 531 42.67 38.89 4.14
CA GLY A 531 43.05 37.81 3.22
C GLY A 531 42.84 36.42 3.80
N THR A 532 43.14 36.24 5.10
CA THR A 532 42.90 34.97 5.82
C THR A 532 41.40 34.68 5.93
N ILE A 533 40.60 35.66 6.35
CA ILE A 533 39.14 35.56 6.49
C ILE A 533 38.49 35.22 5.14
N ALA A 534 38.90 35.90 4.06
CA ALA A 534 38.38 35.65 2.72
C ALA A 534 38.74 34.25 2.20
N GLY A 535 39.98 33.79 2.43
CA GLY A 535 40.42 32.45 2.05
C GLY A 535 39.60 31.36 2.78
N ARG A 536 39.43 31.50 4.09
CA ARG A 536 38.63 30.56 4.91
C ARG A 536 37.15 30.59 4.54
N ALA A 537 36.58 31.73 4.17
CA ALA A 537 35.21 31.81 3.67
C ALA A 537 35.00 30.92 2.44
N GLY A 538 35.94 30.92 1.49
CA GLY A 538 35.91 30.02 0.33
C GLY A 538 36.00 28.53 0.72
N GLN A 539 36.87 28.20 1.68
CA GLN A 539 37.00 26.82 2.19
C GLN A 539 35.72 26.34 2.87
N LEU A 540 35.10 27.18 3.70
CA LEU A 540 33.81 26.88 4.35
C LEU A 540 32.69 26.65 3.34
N LYS A 541 32.63 27.44 2.25
CA LYS A 541 31.64 27.22 1.18
C LYS A 541 31.83 25.86 0.49
N ASN A 542 33.08 25.49 0.20
CA ASN A 542 33.40 24.17 -0.37
C ASN A 542 33.09 23.02 0.60
N ALA A 543 33.35 23.21 1.90
CA ALA A 543 33.01 22.24 2.93
C ALA A 543 31.49 22.07 3.08
N ALA A 544 30.73 23.16 2.94
CA ALA A 544 29.27 23.11 2.89
C ALA A 544 28.79 22.31 1.67
N ASP A 545 29.41 22.48 0.48
CA ASP A 545 29.08 21.70 -0.72
C ASP A 545 29.43 20.21 -0.57
N ASP A 546 30.56 19.85 0.07
CA ASP A 546 30.88 18.44 0.41
C ASP A 546 29.82 17.84 1.36
N LEU A 547 29.33 18.61 2.34
CA LEU A 547 28.26 18.17 3.24
C LEU A 547 26.92 17.99 2.50
N ILE A 548 26.57 18.85 1.54
CA ILE A 548 25.40 18.67 0.67
C ILE A 548 25.55 17.38 -0.14
N GLY A 549 26.71 17.17 -0.76
CA GLY A 549 27.01 15.96 -1.53
C GLY A 549 26.92 14.66 -0.71
N ARG A 550 27.11 14.77 0.61
CA ARG A 550 26.98 13.67 1.57
C ARG A 550 25.61 13.56 2.23
N GLY A 551 24.61 14.28 1.73
CA GLY A 551 23.23 14.13 2.15
C GLY A 551 22.75 15.06 3.26
N ARG A 552 23.54 16.09 3.65
CA ARG A 552 23.02 17.16 4.54
C ARG A 552 22.01 18.03 3.78
N SER A 553 21.12 18.68 4.53
CA SER A 553 20.08 19.56 3.98
C SER A 553 20.70 20.65 3.11
N ARG A 554 20.39 20.60 1.81
CA ARG A 554 20.79 21.60 0.82
C ARG A 554 20.32 22.99 1.23
N ASP A 555 19.05 23.11 1.60
CA ASP A 555 18.45 24.38 2.01
C ASP A 555 19.19 24.99 3.20
N ARG A 556 19.58 24.18 4.18
CA ARG A 556 20.32 24.64 5.35
C ARG A 556 21.75 25.08 4.98
N MET A 557 22.45 24.31 4.15
CA MET A 557 23.83 24.62 3.77
C MET A 557 23.92 25.82 2.80
N GLU A 558 23.01 25.94 1.83
CA GLU A 558 22.93 27.12 0.95
C GLU A 558 22.56 28.38 1.74
N LYS A 559 21.71 28.24 2.75
CA LYS A 559 21.44 29.28 3.73
C LYS A 559 22.71 29.74 4.44
N VAL A 560 23.59 28.84 4.87
CA VAL A 560 24.88 29.21 5.49
C VAL A 560 25.79 29.91 4.49
N LYS A 561 25.93 29.38 3.27
CA LYS A 561 26.74 29.99 2.19
C LYS A 561 26.30 31.42 1.89
N ALA A 562 24.98 31.66 1.78
CA ALA A 562 24.45 33.00 1.54
C ALA A 562 24.81 34.01 2.65
N ARG A 563 24.88 33.56 3.92
CA ARG A 563 25.31 34.44 5.03
C ARG A 563 26.81 34.67 5.04
N ILE A 564 27.61 33.68 4.67
CA ILE A 564 29.04 33.86 4.45
C ILE A 564 29.24 34.94 3.38
N ASP A 565 28.52 34.86 2.26
CA ASP A 565 28.60 35.85 1.18
C ASP A 565 28.15 37.24 1.65
N ALA A 566 27.05 37.35 2.40
CA ALA A 566 26.57 38.61 2.95
C ALA A 566 27.59 39.25 3.93
N THR A 567 28.21 38.42 4.76
CA THR A 567 29.26 38.87 5.71
C THR A 567 30.48 39.36 4.94
N MET A 568 30.95 38.61 3.94
CA MET A 568 32.07 39.01 3.09
C MET A 568 31.79 40.31 2.32
N SER A 569 30.58 40.45 1.78
CA SER A 569 30.15 41.67 1.08
C SER A 569 30.16 42.90 1.99
N SER A 570 29.89 42.69 3.28
CA SER A 570 29.99 43.76 4.26
C SER A 570 31.45 44.09 4.61
N LEU A 571 32.32 43.08 4.73
CA LEU A 571 33.76 43.26 4.92
C LEU A 571 34.45 43.93 3.71
N ASP A 572 33.91 43.79 2.51
CA ASP A 572 34.44 44.50 1.33
C ASP A 572 34.33 46.03 1.47
N LYS A 573 33.42 46.53 2.31
CA LYS A 573 33.36 47.96 2.63
C LYS A 573 34.55 48.39 3.47
N VAL A 574 34.99 47.58 4.43
CA VAL A 574 36.23 47.78 5.19
C VAL A 574 37.42 47.86 4.24
N ARG A 575 37.45 46.96 3.25
CA ARG A 575 38.48 46.95 2.20
C ARG A 575 38.49 48.20 1.33
N ALA A 576 37.33 48.74 0.99
CA ALA A 576 37.20 49.95 0.19
C ALA A 576 37.66 51.23 0.93
N HIS A 577 37.86 51.18 2.25
CA HIS A 577 38.22 52.34 3.06
C HIS A 577 39.51 52.09 3.86
N GLN A 578 39.41 51.32 4.94
CA GLN A 578 40.47 51.14 5.95
C GLN A 578 41.72 50.45 5.42
N LEU A 579 41.54 49.53 4.48
CA LEU A 579 42.66 48.78 3.89
C LEU A 579 43.49 49.59 2.88
N GLN A 580 43.12 50.85 2.62
CA GLN A 580 43.85 51.73 1.71
C GLN A 580 44.95 52.54 2.39
N GLY A 581 45.09 52.45 3.72
CA GLY A 581 46.15 53.14 4.48
C GLY A 581 46.13 54.64 4.25
N ALA A 582 47.27 55.22 3.88
CA ALA A 582 47.40 56.63 3.55
C ALA A 582 46.49 57.07 2.39
N ASN A 583 46.04 56.13 1.55
CA ASN A 583 45.11 56.40 0.45
C ASN A 583 43.64 56.38 0.86
N ASN A 584 43.31 56.10 2.12
CA ASN A 584 41.93 56.10 2.60
C ASN A 584 41.23 57.44 2.29
N PRO A 585 40.12 57.44 1.54
CA PRO A 585 39.45 58.67 1.11
C PRO A 585 38.87 59.46 2.28
N LEU A 586 38.39 58.79 3.35
CA LEU A 586 37.89 59.46 4.54
C LEU A 586 39.03 60.15 5.30
N LEU A 587 40.18 59.47 5.40
CA LEU A 587 41.40 60.02 5.99
C LEU A 587 41.87 61.27 5.26
N LYS A 588 41.93 61.21 3.91
CA LYS A 588 42.32 62.35 3.06
C LYS A 588 41.31 63.50 3.14
N ALA A 589 40.01 63.19 3.17
CA ALA A 589 38.98 64.21 3.34
C ALA A 589 39.11 64.92 4.68
N TYR A 590 39.39 64.19 5.76
CA TYR A 590 39.58 64.76 7.09
C TYR A 590 40.85 65.60 7.21
N ALA A 591 41.96 65.12 6.64
CA ALA A 591 43.19 65.90 6.53
C ALA A 591 42.96 67.23 5.78
N SER A 592 42.21 67.17 4.67
CA SER A 592 41.84 68.35 3.88
C SER A 592 40.93 69.29 4.65
N TYR A 593 40.04 68.78 5.50
CA TYR A 593 39.20 69.59 6.38
C TYR A 593 40.05 70.43 7.35
N GLY A 594 41.07 69.84 7.98
CA GLY A 594 41.97 70.60 8.87
C GLY A 594 42.74 71.71 8.15
N GLN A 595 43.24 71.43 6.95
CA GLN A 595 43.88 72.44 6.09
C GLN A 595 42.91 73.55 5.69
N ALA A 596 41.67 73.19 5.31
CA ALA A 596 40.64 74.14 4.93
C ALA A 596 40.20 75.02 6.11
N GLU A 597 40.08 74.47 7.31
CA GLU A 597 39.69 75.21 8.51
C GLU A 597 40.76 76.23 8.92
N HIS A 598 42.03 75.84 8.85
CA HIS A 598 43.16 76.77 9.02
C HIS A 598 43.08 77.92 8.00
N GLY A 599 42.91 77.60 6.71
CA GLY A 599 42.76 78.62 5.66
C GLY A 599 41.51 79.50 5.80
N ARG A 600 40.39 78.94 6.28
CA ARG A 600 39.13 79.67 6.53
C ARG A 600 39.30 80.72 7.61
N ARG A 601 39.98 80.37 8.71
CA ARG A 601 40.23 81.28 9.84
C ARG A 601 41.24 82.38 9.51
N GLN A 602 42.15 82.10 8.59
CA GLN A 602 43.01 83.15 8.01
C GLN A 602 42.22 84.19 7.20
N GLY A 603 40.98 83.92 6.79
CA GLY A 603 40.12 84.84 6.05
C GLY A 603 39.71 86.09 6.84
N SER A 604 39.72 86.03 8.17
CA SER A 604 39.37 87.15 9.06
C SER A 604 40.58 87.91 9.61
N CYS A 605 41.78 87.62 9.09
CA CYS A 605 43.01 88.28 9.51
C CYS A 605 43.22 89.58 8.71
N ASP A 606 43.66 90.63 9.40
CA ASP A 606 43.98 91.91 8.76
C ASP A 606 45.28 91.81 7.95
N ALA A 607 46.21 90.97 8.41
CA ALA A 607 47.38 90.52 7.67
C ALA A 607 47.67 89.06 8.06
N LYS A 608 48.25 88.29 7.14
CA LYS A 608 48.45 86.84 7.33
C LYS A 608 49.74 86.36 6.70
N GLU A 609 50.22 85.22 7.14
CA GLU A 609 51.35 84.51 6.55
C GLU A 609 52.62 85.39 6.49
N ILE A 610 52.85 86.18 7.54
CA ILE A 610 53.90 87.20 7.56
C ILE A 610 55.21 86.57 7.99
N LEU A 611 56.20 86.59 7.09
CA LEU A 611 57.55 86.12 7.39
C LEU A 611 58.36 87.18 8.15
N ILE A 612 58.87 86.79 9.32
CA ILE A 612 59.84 87.53 10.13
C ILE A 612 61.24 87.09 9.72
N GLN A 613 61.96 87.96 9.00
CA GLN A 613 63.35 87.70 8.61
C GLN A 613 64.32 88.03 9.77
N GLY A 614 65.11 87.03 10.19
CA GLY A 614 66.16 87.15 11.21
C GLY A 614 66.00 86.14 12.36
N ASP A 615 66.66 86.43 13.49
CA ASP A 615 66.67 85.54 14.67
C ASP A 615 65.29 85.43 15.32
N CYS A 616 64.74 84.22 15.32
CA CYS A 616 63.47 83.91 15.94
C CYS A 616 63.46 82.43 16.37
N ASP A 617 63.20 82.20 17.66
CA ASP A 617 63.28 80.90 18.28
C ASP A 617 61.95 80.14 18.11
N ASN A 618 61.58 79.80 16.86
CA ASN A 618 60.34 79.06 16.59
C ASN A 618 60.38 77.69 17.29
N PRO A 619 59.47 77.39 18.23
CA PRO A 619 59.44 76.11 18.94
C PRO A 619 58.86 74.96 18.09
N HIS A 620 58.52 75.20 16.82
CA HIS A 620 57.98 74.17 15.93
C HIS A 620 59.02 73.07 15.64
N PRO A 621 58.66 71.78 15.75
CA PRO A 621 59.61 70.68 15.64
C PRO A 621 60.21 70.51 14.22
N LYS A 622 59.51 70.97 13.19
CA LYS A 622 59.89 70.78 11.77
C LYS A 622 60.14 72.08 11.00
N ARG A 623 59.85 73.23 11.60
CA ARG A 623 59.88 74.54 10.93
C ARG A 623 60.83 75.46 11.64
N THR A 624 61.80 75.98 10.89
CA THR A 624 62.73 77.00 11.37
C THR A 624 62.38 78.39 10.85
N ASP A 625 61.39 78.50 9.97
CA ASP A 625 60.88 79.77 9.50
C ASP A 625 59.99 80.42 10.57
N CYS A 626 60.06 81.73 10.71
CA CYS A 626 59.19 82.48 11.60
C CYS A 626 58.11 83.19 10.81
N LYS A 627 57.14 82.40 10.37
CA LYS A 627 56.00 82.86 9.61
C LYS A 627 54.78 82.75 10.52
N LEU A 628 54.27 83.90 10.95
CA LEU A 628 53.05 83.96 11.76
C LEU A 628 51.83 83.75 10.89
N ASP A 629 50.82 83.08 11.43
CA ASP A 629 49.61 82.73 10.68
C ASP A 629 48.75 83.97 10.41
N CYS A 630 48.52 84.77 11.45
CA CYS A 630 47.48 85.79 11.44
C CYS A 630 47.83 86.99 12.34
N MET A 631 47.44 88.18 11.89
CA MET A 631 47.35 89.40 12.68
C MET A 631 45.90 89.87 12.74
N ARG A 632 45.45 90.22 13.95
CA ARG A 632 44.16 90.89 14.21
C ARG A 632 44.40 92.11 15.09
N GLY A 633 44.28 93.29 14.52
CA GLY A 633 44.79 94.53 15.11
C GLY A 633 46.26 94.37 15.53
N CYS A 634 46.56 94.60 16.80
CA CYS A 634 47.91 94.42 17.36
C CYS A 634 48.11 93.09 18.10
N THR A 635 47.33 92.06 17.74
CA THR A 635 47.46 90.71 18.30
C THR A 635 48.06 89.76 17.27
N VAL A 636 49.15 89.08 17.63
CA VAL A 636 49.70 87.94 16.89
C VAL A 636 48.84 86.73 17.20
N VAL A 637 48.21 86.15 16.18
CA VAL A 637 47.30 85.02 16.32
C VAL A 637 47.87 83.82 15.58
N GLU A 638 48.08 82.72 16.31
CA GLU A 638 48.38 81.42 15.71
C GLU A 638 47.09 80.60 15.58
N ILE A 639 46.89 79.96 14.44
CA ILE A 639 45.68 79.18 14.16
C ILE A 639 46.02 77.70 14.27
N LYS A 640 45.53 77.05 15.34
CA LYS A 640 45.88 75.66 15.65
C LYS A 640 44.64 74.80 15.85
N PRO A 641 44.73 73.49 15.65
CA PRO A 641 43.71 72.61 16.23
C PRO A 641 43.72 72.74 17.76
N ASP A 642 42.57 72.53 18.38
CA ASP A 642 42.36 72.49 19.84
C ASP A 642 43.43 71.68 20.60
N SER A 643 43.85 70.55 20.04
CA SER A 643 44.91 69.69 20.60
C SER A 643 46.32 70.31 20.65
N GLN A 644 46.58 71.40 19.93
CA GLN A 644 47.90 72.03 19.80
C GLN A 644 47.90 73.50 20.27
N GLU A 645 46.93 73.88 21.12
CA GLU A 645 46.82 75.24 21.67
C GLU A 645 48.13 75.69 22.34
N ASP A 646 48.73 74.83 23.19
CA ASP A 646 49.99 75.12 23.89
C ASP A 646 51.17 75.37 22.93
N LEU A 647 51.25 74.63 21.81
CA LEU A 647 52.27 74.85 20.80
C LEU A 647 52.03 76.19 20.09
N GLY A 648 50.78 76.46 19.69
CA GLY A 648 50.38 77.74 19.11
C GLY A 648 50.73 78.93 19.99
N PHE A 649 50.45 78.84 21.29
CA PHE A 649 50.76 79.93 22.22
C PHE A 649 52.26 80.17 22.34
N ARG A 650 53.08 79.10 22.37
CA ARG A 650 54.54 79.22 22.36
C ARG A 650 55.06 79.83 21.05
N GLN A 651 54.51 79.45 19.90
CA GLN A 651 54.86 80.03 18.61
C GLN A 651 54.49 81.52 18.52
N ALA A 652 53.26 81.90 18.89
CA ALA A 652 52.81 83.28 18.91
C ALA A 652 53.72 84.16 19.78
N ASN A 653 54.13 83.65 20.95
CA ASN A 653 55.06 84.34 21.84
C ASN A 653 56.48 84.46 21.27
N ALA A 654 56.97 83.41 20.61
CA ALA A 654 58.27 83.46 19.92
C ALA A 654 58.25 84.55 18.83
N TYR A 655 57.18 84.62 18.04
CA TYR A 655 57.00 85.63 17.00
C TYR A 655 56.89 87.04 17.56
N ARG A 656 56.07 87.25 18.61
CA ARG A 656 55.99 88.53 19.32
C ARG A 656 57.37 88.97 19.83
N THR A 657 58.10 88.07 20.46
CA THR A 657 59.43 88.37 21.02
C THR A 657 60.41 88.74 19.90
N ALA A 658 60.41 88.00 18.79
CA ALA A 658 61.23 88.30 17.63
C ALA A 658 60.89 89.66 17.00
N LEU A 659 59.60 89.99 16.86
CA LEU A 659 59.13 91.27 16.33
C LEU A 659 59.55 92.46 17.23
N ILE A 660 59.40 92.32 18.56
CA ILE A 660 59.82 93.37 19.51
C ILE A 660 61.34 93.57 19.45
N ARG A 661 62.13 92.49 19.51
CA ARG A 661 63.61 92.57 19.40
C ARG A 661 64.03 93.21 18.07
N LYS A 662 63.35 92.86 16.98
CA LYS A 662 63.61 93.43 15.64
C LYS A 662 63.31 94.92 15.62
N TYR A 663 62.20 95.36 16.21
CA TYR A 663 61.86 96.79 16.31
C TYR A 663 62.83 97.57 17.21
N GLU A 664 63.29 96.98 18.31
CA GLU A 664 64.28 97.62 19.19
C GLU A 664 65.58 97.93 18.45
N ARG A 665 66.03 97.02 17.58
CA ARG A 665 67.24 97.17 16.76
C ARG A 665 67.04 98.08 15.54
N ASP A 666 65.98 97.86 14.78
CA ASP A 666 65.80 98.46 13.44
C ASP A 666 64.88 99.69 13.44
N LYS A 667 64.13 99.93 14.52
CA LYS A 667 63.11 101.00 14.66
C LYS A 667 62.17 101.06 13.45
N ASP A 668 61.82 102.25 12.97
CA ASP A 668 60.89 102.42 11.85
C ASP A 668 61.38 101.75 10.55
N ALA A 669 62.68 101.47 10.42
CA ALA A 669 63.21 100.74 9.26
C ALA A 669 62.73 99.28 9.19
N MET A 670 62.26 98.70 10.31
CA MET A 670 61.64 97.38 10.36
C MET A 670 60.39 97.29 9.47
N PHE A 671 59.62 98.39 9.34
CA PHE A 671 58.31 98.38 8.68
C PHE A 671 58.38 98.41 7.15
N ARG A 672 59.53 98.04 6.55
CA ARG A 672 59.66 97.85 5.11
C ARG A 672 59.21 96.45 4.72
N GLY A 673 58.61 96.31 3.53
CA GLY A 673 58.21 95.01 2.98
C GLY A 673 57.08 94.35 3.77
N SER A 674 57.22 93.07 4.11
CA SER A 674 56.18 92.24 4.74
C SER A 674 55.77 92.66 6.15
N LEU A 675 56.55 93.53 6.81
CA LEU A 675 56.32 93.96 8.19
C LEU A 675 55.67 95.35 8.31
N SER A 676 55.26 95.96 7.20
CA SER A 676 54.64 97.30 7.19
C SER A 676 53.38 97.41 8.06
N TYR A 677 52.62 96.32 8.16
CA TYR A 677 51.41 96.21 8.98
C TYR A 677 51.66 96.59 10.45
N PHE A 678 52.85 96.33 11.00
CA PHE A 678 53.15 96.51 12.42
C PHE A 678 53.36 97.97 12.83
N ALA A 679 53.50 98.91 11.88
CA ALA A 679 53.71 100.33 12.19
C ALA A 679 52.57 100.91 13.04
N GLN A 680 51.34 100.44 12.81
CA GLN A 680 50.15 100.88 13.56
C GLN A 680 50.15 100.43 15.04
N CYS A 681 51.01 99.47 15.40
CA CYS A 681 51.10 98.90 16.74
C CYS A 681 52.20 99.55 17.59
N VAL A 682 52.83 100.61 17.09
CA VAL A 682 53.77 101.40 17.88
C VAL A 682 53.02 102.39 18.76
N SER A 683 53.22 102.27 20.07
CA SER A 683 52.66 103.18 21.07
C SER A 683 53.75 103.61 22.05
N ASN A 684 53.86 104.91 22.31
CA ASN A 684 54.88 105.49 23.19
C ASN A 684 56.32 105.06 22.83
N GLY A 685 56.63 104.94 21.53
CA GLY A 685 57.95 104.55 21.03
C GLY A 685 58.30 103.07 21.21
N ARG A 686 57.34 102.22 21.59
CA ARG A 686 57.48 100.76 21.73
C ARG A 686 56.49 100.03 20.83
N LEU A 687 56.90 98.90 20.25
CA LEU A 687 56.00 98.00 19.55
C LEU A 687 55.20 97.21 20.59
N VAL A 688 53.89 97.44 20.67
CA VAL A 688 53.00 96.77 21.62
C VAL A 688 52.19 95.72 20.87
N LEU A 689 52.45 94.46 21.19
CA LEU A 689 51.75 93.32 20.62
C LEU A 689 51.19 92.45 21.74
N ASP A 690 50.00 91.92 21.51
CA ASP A 690 49.41 90.83 22.28
C ASP A 690 49.57 89.51 21.51
N VAL A 691 49.34 88.38 22.19
CA VAL A 691 49.33 87.05 21.58
C VAL A 691 48.01 86.37 21.85
N ASN A 692 47.51 85.61 20.89
CA ASN A 692 46.36 84.75 21.06
C ASN A 692 46.53 83.47 20.22
N VAL A 693 45.79 82.43 20.58
CA VAL A 693 45.60 81.25 19.74
C VAL A 693 44.14 81.22 19.32
N ASP A 694 43.90 81.06 18.02
CA ASP A 694 42.57 80.83 17.47
C ASP A 694 42.43 79.35 17.17
N ASP A 695 41.92 78.61 18.14
CA ASP A 695 41.80 77.17 18.08
C ASP A 695 40.51 76.69 17.40
N TYR A 696 40.52 75.48 16.86
CA TYR A 696 39.34 74.86 16.26
C TYR A 696 39.17 73.40 16.69
N PRO A 697 37.91 72.95 16.87
CA PRO A 697 37.63 71.57 17.25
C PRO A 697 37.96 70.64 16.09
N PHE A 698 39.18 70.11 16.11
CA PHE A 698 39.65 69.14 15.13
C PHE A 698 39.67 67.75 15.76
N CYS A 699 40.29 67.62 16.93
CA CYS A 699 40.47 66.31 17.54
C CYS A 699 39.19 65.70 18.10
N ALA A 700 38.32 66.53 18.69
CA ALA A 700 37.03 66.08 19.20
C ALA A 700 36.08 65.58 18.10
N GLY A 701 36.30 65.99 16.85
CA GLY A 701 35.51 65.57 15.69
C GLY A 701 35.94 64.23 15.08
N ILE A 702 37.05 63.65 15.54
CA ILE A 702 37.55 62.37 15.05
C ILE A 702 36.92 61.24 15.86
N THR A 703 36.07 60.47 15.19
CA THR A 703 35.36 59.30 15.70
C THR A 703 35.61 58.10 14.79
N ALA A 704 35.24 56.89 15.23
CA ALA A 704 35.27 55.73 14.34
C ALA A 704 34.43 55.97 13.07
N GLU A 705 33.26 56.57 13.20
CA GLU A 705 32.34 56.81 12.08
C GLU A 705 32.89 57.82 11.05
N THR A 706 33.84 58.68 11.43
CA THR A 706 34.43 59.67 10.53
C THR A 706 35.66 59.14 9.78
N LEU A 707 36.31 58.08 10.27
CA LEU A 707 37.54 57.54 9.67
C LEU A 707 37.38 56.12 9.10
N VAL A 708 36.40 55.35 9.58
CA VAL A 708 36.26 53.93 9.25
C VAL A 708 34.83 53.49 8.97
N ALA A 709 34.68 52.44 8.19
CA ALA A 709 33.40 51.79 7.97
C ALA A 709 33.09 50.83 9.14
N PRO A 710 31.82 50.73 9.59
CA PRO A 710 31.46 49.80 10.65
C PRO A 710 31.65 48.34 10.18
N VAL A 711 32.34 47.54 11.01
CA VAL A 711 32.46 46.10 10.82
C VAL A 711 31.24 45.43 11.47
N PRO A 712 30.36 44.76 10.71
CA PRO A 712 29.17 44.11 11.28
C PRO A 712 29.54 42.98 12.23
N GLU A 713 28.65 42.62 13.15
CA GLU A 713 28.83 41.40 13.93
C GLU A 713 28.57 40.16 13.08
N PRO A 714 29.47 39.16 13.10
CA PRO A 714 29.20 37.87 12.48
C PRO A 714 28.22 37.06 13.35
N ALA A 715 27.11 36.62 12.74
CA ALA A 715 26.07 35.81 13.38
C ALA A 715 25.65 34.60 12.51
N VAL A 716 26.57 34.08 11.71
CA VAL A 716 26.35 32.96 10.78
C VAL A 716 26.15 31.63 11.52
N ALA A 717 26.95 31.35 12.57
CA ALA A 717 26.91 30.09 13.30
C ALA A 717 25.64 29.93 14.15
N ALA A 718 25.20 31.00 14.81
CA ALA A 718 23.98 30.99 15.64
C ALA A 718 22.72 30.74 14.82
N GLU A 719 22.64 31.29 13.60
CA GLU A 719 21.51 31.09 12.69
C GLU A 719 21.59 29.77 11.90
N ALA A 720 22.78 29.17 11.81
CA ALA A 720 22.96 27.88 11.16
C ALA A 720 22.37 26.70 11.96
N GLY A 721 22.00 26.93 13.23
CA GLY A 721 21.18 26.07 14.10
C GLY A 721 21.72 24.65 14.24
N GLU A 722 22.91 24.49 14.86
CA GLU A 722 23.66 23.23 15.08
C GLU A 722 22.84 21.94 15.01
#